data_AF-A0A7V6U8M2-F1
#
_entry.id   AF-A0A7V6U8M2-F1
#
_cell.length_a   1.000
_cell.length_b   1.000
_cell.length_c   1.000
_cell.angle_alpha   90.00
_cell.angle_beta   90.00
_cell.angle_gamma   90.00
#
_symmetry.space_group_name_H-M   'P 1'
#
loop_
_entity.id
_entity.type
_entity.pdbx_description
1 polymer ?
#
loop_
_entity_poly.entity_id
_entity_poly.type
_entity_poly.pdbx_seq_one_letter_code
_entity_poly.pdbx_strand_id
1 'polypeptide(L)'
;MCIKIINNREIILIGEIGGLLHDIGKCHPDFIVKQSIEDAINFEHEKIDAFLDNNLIDLIKKQNFAIRINNNKSDVYSIVTEHHNTKNQNNIVKIFQACDHLDSADDKGVVRRKQSKDSTLISSPFGFPKEKIDLHGLQKRLEDLQSNLIGLFQNYISGSLDIVCFRECLINNLKVAFSHALGETRIPANDVTLWDHSHSTASLFKSILCAMILGEEPDKNNLQWRIFGFCWDGTGFINKGKEIADILKRNSIIEEIKKELEDKFEEEIPVGNVIYEDNNGIYFTFPALNGDKAKSLAKECAENGLKIIWEKSDNEVWPFFTLSKPSRTLTILTEELKLASRKRSIPKMTPTLFIEGDEEIIPNNPAINIPEDGKDICPICRLRAKPKDDDRCNICKERKRGRLDSWLNSRENTIWIDEVADDNNRIALLTLSFDIDKWLDGTMVGTIFSQSFEDWQNSKDAIKFFSNKQNAQKLKNKGIEINDTLINLSNNCLKIITDEDLSKDHTFKSELINTFYEDVKSSQDEKDENYVKKFIDNLKARINPGLFTSSNNLQKLIFTQNPSPARLYRIWKETEDFFDLVTQEIKEKVYPHKWKRIKFSVNYEDLKSKINQEVPENTPLIIKIKGLEPENILIFHTSNGEFYTIESLEKFKFGEKSSVDAVEEALKQGIAFQIVEEDDPNNILLKDKNGIQINNTSREDYYPFIEITKSPLSLRLIVPASDSILILESIVKLYNQRFERVLGKLPLNIGLLVSNRKFPLYVLLDAGERLFNTEEFKEPVMMDAWWDITGLRNDKYYGSYPIRRPDNQKYNLDDLDPLSKGKSYILYPGYFDFDLLLGTQDRYNINYEGRRRADEDYRLFSNRPCYFYQILQMVDLWEILKNNISSSQINFIEEALTNKLREWRNVDESGKNDVFRKFVEATVRDAFGNNWDKLREETQDLILNSAFNGFLLDTIILFRHTIKEEVKENE
;
A
#
# COMPACT_ATOMS: atom_id res chain seq x y z
N MET A 1 1.24 25.40 23.89
CA MET A 1 0.65 24.12 24.32
C MET A 1 1.64 22.97 24.23
N CYS A 2 2.44 22.85 23.16
CA CYS A 2 3.47 21.82 22.98
C CYS A 2 4.41 21.68 24.19
N ILE A 3 4.86 22.79 24.79
CA ILE A 3 5.71 22.78 26.00
C ILE A 3 5.04 22.01 27.16
N LYS A 4 3.72 22.15 27.33
CA LYS A 4 2.99 21.43 28.39
C LYS A 4 2.99 19.93 28.10
N ILE A 5 2.87 19.53 26.84
CA ILE A 5 2.93 18.13 26.40
C ILE A 5 4.34 17.58 26.64
N ILE A 6 5.39 18.28 26.19
CA ILE A 6 6.80 17.90 26.39
C ILE A 6 7.10 17.67 27.88
N ASN A 7 6.68 18.59 28.76
CA ASN A 7 6.89 18.48 30.20
C ASN A 7 6.14 17.30 30.85
N ASN A 8 5.16 16.71 30.17
CA ASN A 8 4.39 15.56 30.64
C ASN A 8 4.53 14.36 29.69
N ARG A 9 5.53 14.36 28.80
CA ARG A 9 5.68 13.34 27.73
C ARG A 9 5.76 11.93 28.31
N GLU A 10 6.50 11.76 29.39
CA GLU A 10 6.70 10.46 30.03
C GLU A 10 5.37 9.86 30.50
N ILE A 11 4.47 10.68 31.06
CA ILE A 11 3.14 10.21 31.49
C ILE A 11 2.31 9.74 30.29
N ILE A 12 2.37 10.45 29.15
CA ILE A 12 1.65 10.08 27.93
C ILE A 12 2.21 8.76 27.36
N LEU A 13 3.54 8.66 27.25
CA LEU A 13 4.21 7.48 26.69
C LEU A 13 4.00 6.24 27.57
N ILE A 14 4.05 6.38 28.91
CA ILE A 14 3.72 5.28 29.83
C ILE A 14 2.26 4.84 29.68
N GLY A 15 1.33 5.78 29.45
CA GLY A 15 -0.06 5.45 29.17
C GLY A 15 -0.25 4.73 27.83
N GLU A 16 0.46 5.15 26.78
CA GLU A 16 0.52 4.44 25.50
C GLU A 16 1.06 3.02 25.69
N ILE A 17 2.16 2.84 26.42
CA ILE A 17 2.73 1.52 26.75
C ILE A 17 1.71 0.63 27.46
N GLY A 18 0.91 1.20 28.37
CA GLY A 18 -0.21 0.48 28.98
C GLY A 18 -1.24 0.03 27.96
N GLY A 19 -1.60 0.89 27.01
CA GLY A 19 -2.48 0.53 25.89
C GLY A 19 -1.89 -0.50 24.94
N LEU A 20 -0.58 -0.49 24.71
CA LEU A 20 0.08 -1.49 23.87
C LEU A 20 0.09 -2.88 24.55
N LEU A 21 0.23 -2.92 25.88
CA LEU A 21 0.31 -4.17 26.66
C LEU A 21 -1.03 -4.73 27.12
N HIS A 22 -2.13 -3.98 27.03
CA HIS A 22 -3.39 -4.32 27.71
C HIS A 22 -3.92 -5.73 27.44
N ASP A 23 -3.69 -6.24 26.23
CA ASP A 23 -4.17 -7.53 25.75
C ASP A 23 -3.05 -8.58 25.59
N ILE A 24 -1.91 -8.41 26.26
CA ILE A 24 -0.77 -9.35 26.18
C ILE A 24 -1.18 -10.81 26.45
N GLY A 25 -2.21 -11.04 27.27
CA GLY A 25 -2.74 -12.38 27.54
C GLY A 25 -3.35 -13.08 26.33
N LYS A 26 -3.78 -12.36 25.28
CA LYS A 26 -4.25 -12.95 24.02
C LYS A 26 -3.14 -13.65 23.24
N CYS A 27 -1.87 -13.38 23.57
CA CYS A 27 -0.71 -14.08 23.03
C CYS A 27 -0.52 -15.46 23.69
N HIS A 28 -1.26 -15.81 24.74
CA HIS A 28 -1.18 -17.14 25.36
C HIS A 28 -1.99 -18.17 24.54
N PRO A 29 -1.48 -19.39 24.28
CA PRO A 29 -2.18 -20.41 23.47
C PRO A 29 -3.59 -20.75 23.99
N ASP A 30 -3.76 -20.75 25.31
CA ASP A 30 -5.06 -20.99 25.95
C ASP A 30 -6.13 -19.97 25.55
N PHE A 31 -5.76 -18.76 25.12
CA PHE A 31 -6.72 -17.82 24.55
C PHE A 31 -7.37 -18.41 23.28
N ILE A 32 -6.57 -18.99 22.39
CA ILE A 32 -7.06 -19.65 21.17
C ILE A 32 -7.92 -20.86 21.53
N VAL A 33 -7.47 -21.68 22.48
CA VAL A 33 -8.24 -22.87 22.92
C VAL A 33 -9.57 -22.46 23.54
N LYS A 34 -9.61 -21.39 24.34
CA LYS A 34 -10.83 -20.85 24.93
C LYS A 34 -11.81 -20.34 23.89
N GLN A 35 -11.32 -19.59 22.91
CA GLN A 35 -12.17 -18.97 21.89
C GLN A 35 -12.55 -19.94 20.76
N SER A 36 -11.95 -21.12 20.73
CA SER A 36 -12.23 -22.15 19.73
C SER A 36 -13.63 -22.77 19.85
N ILE A 37 -14.02 -23.52 18.81
CA ILE A 37 -15.24 -24.33 18.78
C ILE A 37 -15.25 -25.34 19.93
N GLU A 38 -14.09 -25.88 20.27
CA GLU A 38 -13.92 -26.88 21.32
C GLU A 38 -14.19 -26.32 22.72
N ASP A 39 -13.94 -25.02 22.94
CA ASP A 39 -14.17 -24.29 24.20
C ASP A 39 -13.78 -25.11 25.45
N ALA A 40 -12.57 -25.68 25.40
CA ALA A 40 -12.21 -26.80 26.27
C ALA A 40 -11.71 -26.38 27.66
N ILE A 41 -11.48 -25.08 27.89
CA ILE A 41 -10.82 -24.57 29.09
C ILE A 41 -11.48 -23.28 29.58
N ASN A 42 -11.17 -22.89 30.82
CA ASN A 42 -11.50 -21.57 31.34
C ASN A 42 -10.21 -20.74 31.40
N PHE A 43 -10.15 -19.68 30.61
CA PHE A 43 -9.00 -18.79 30.52
C PHE A 43 -9.49 -17.34 30.43
N GLU A 44 -8.88 -16.47 31.23
CA GLU A 44 -9.15 -15.04 31.30
C GLU A 44 -7.84 -14.31 31.01
N HIS A 45 -7.77 -13.64 29.87
CA HIS A 45 -6.53 -13.07 29.32
C HIS A 45 -6.06 -11.84 30.12
N GLU A 46 -6.97 -11.18 30.83
CA GLU A 46 -6.70 -10.05 31.72
C GLU A 46 -6.08 -10.48 33.06
N LYS A 47 -6.19 -11.76 33.45
CA LYS A 47 -5.62 -12.31 34.70
C LYS A 47 -4.15 -12.67 34.54
N ILE A 48 -3.34 -11.70 34.14
CA ILE A 48 -1.93 -11.90 33.78
C ILE A 48 -1.07 -12.52 34.89
N ASP A 49 -1.39 -12.28 36.18
CA ASP A 49 -0.68 -12.88 37.33
C ASP A 49 -0.80 -14.41 37.38
N ALA A 50 -1.76 -15.01 36.67
CA ALA A 50 -1.97 -16.45 36.67
C ALA A 50 -1.02 -17.21 35.73
N PHE A 51 -0.44 -16.54 34.73
CA PHE A 51 0.30 -17.21 33.65
C PHE A 51 1.56 -16.49 33.15
N LEU A 52 1.73 -15.19 33.39
CA LEU A 52 2.98 -14.50 33.07
C LEU A 52 4.05 -14.69 34.15
N ASP A 53 5.31 -14.50 33.78
CA ASP A 53 6.45 -14.54 34.69
C ASP A 53 6.30 -13.51 35.82
N ASN A 54 6.42 -13.97 37.06
CA ASN A 54 6.26 -13.13 38.26
C ASN A 54 7.23 -11.94 38.28
N ASN A 55 8.44 -12.08 37.74
CA ASN A 55 9.39 -10.98 37.68
C ASN A 55 8.89 -9.89 36.73
N LEU A 56 8.31 -10.25 35.58
CA LEU A 56 7.72 -9.28 34.67
C LEU A 56 6.56 -8.53 35.34
N ILE A 57 5.68 -9.26 36.03
CA ILE A 57 4.55 -8.67 36.77
C ILE A 57 5.05 -7.68 37.85
N ASP A 58 6.06 -8.07 38.63
CA ASP A 58 6.65 -7.23 39.67
C ASP A 58 7.30 -5.95 39.10
N LEU A 59 7.85 -6.02 37.88
CA LEU A 59 8.37 -4.86 37.16
C LEU A 59 7.26 -3.95 36.67
N ILE A 60 6.18 -4.49 36.09
CA ILE A 60 5.02 -3.71 35.61
C ILE A 60 4.34 -2.95 36.77
N LYS A 61 4.31 -3.53 37.97
CA LYS A 61 3.74 -2.90 39.18
C LYS A 61 4.59 -1.77 39.78
N LYS A 62 5.80 -1.49 39.25
CA LYS A 62 6.68 -0.45 39.80
C LYS A 62 6.09 0.95 39.62
N GLN A 63 6.42 1.84 40.56
CA GLN A 63 5.92 3.21 40.60
C GLN A 63 6.33 4.06 39.37
N ASN A 64 7.37 3.64 38.63
CA ASN A 64 7.78 4.21 37.34
C ASN A 64 6.67 4.16 36.29
N PHE A 65 5.77 3.17 36.38
CA PHE A 65 4.67 2.96 35.41
C PHE A 65 3.33 3.54 35.88
N ALA A 66 3.36 4.50 36.81
CA ALA A 66 2.16 5.17 37.29
C ALA A 66 1.79 6.38 36.44
N ILE A 67 0.51 6.52 36.15
CA ILE A 67 -0.05 7.60 35.33
C ILE A 67 -0.80 8.56 36.26
N ARG A 68 -0.36 9.81 36.31
CA ARG A 68 -0.97 10.86 37.14
C ARG A 68 -1.28 12.08 36.26
N ILE A 69 -2.56 12.30 36.00
CA ILE A 69 -3.01 13.43 35.18
C ILE A 69 -4.14 14.14 35.92
N ASN A 70 -3.94 15.43 36.21
CA ASN A 70 -4.84 16.24 37.02
C ASN A 70 -5.12 15.54 38.37
N ASN A 71 -6.39 15.25 38.69
CA ASN A 71 -6.78 14.54 39.91
C ASN A 71 -6.90 13.02 39.72
N ASN A 72 -6.62 12.49 38.52
CA ASN A 72 -6.75 11.07 38.21
C ASN A 72 -5.40 10.35 38.36
N LYS A 73 -5.40 9.18 38.99
CA LYS A 73 -4.23 8.32 39.17
C LYS A 73 -4.54 6.89 38.75
N SER A 74 -3.68 6.28 37.96
CA SER A 74 -3.71 4.86 37.57
C SER A 74 -2.28 4.37 37.32
N ASP A 75 -2.11 3.20 36.71
CA ASP A 75 -0.84 2.60 36.32
C ASP A 75 -1.05 1.58 35.18
N VAL A 76 0.05 1.17 34.56
CA VAL A 76 0.05 0.19 33.47
C VAL A 76 -0.60 -1.13 33.91
N TYR A 77 -0.30 -1.62 35.12
CA TYR A 77 -0.89 -2.86 35.63
C TYR A 77 -2.42 -2.79 35.66
N SER A 78 -2.99 -1.71 36.18
CA SER A 78 -4.44 -1.50 36.24
C SER A 78 -5.09 -1.39 34.86
N ILE A 79 -4.39 -0.80 33.88
CA ILE A 79 -4.87 -0.77 32.49
C ILE A 79 -4.98 -2.21 31.96
N VAL A 80 -3.97 -3.04 32.20
CA VAL A 80 -3.93 -4.43 31.73
C VAL A 80 -4.94 -5.33 32.46
N THR A 81 -5.10 -5.21 33.77
CA THR A 81 -5.94 -6.16 34.53
C THR A 81 -7.39 -5.74 34.69
N GLU A 82 -7.71 -4.45 34.59
CA GLU A 82 -9.04 -3.93 34.91
C GLU A 82 -9.82 -3.42 33.69
N HIS A 83 -9.30 -3.54 32.47
CA HIS A 83 -10.00 -3.08 31.28
C HIS A 83 -11.32 -3.84 31.02
N HIS A 84 -11.50 -5.08 31.49
CA HIS A 84 -12.81 -5.75 31.46
C HIS A 84 -13.71 -5.48 32.67
N ASN A 85 -13.21 -4.80 33.71
CA ASN A 85 -13.96 -4.55 34.93
C ASN A 85 -14.88 -3.32 34.80
N THR A 86 -16.12 -3.57 34.41
CA THR A 86 -17.18 -2.53 34.27
C THR A 86 -17.52 -1.80 35.57
N LYS A 87 -17.17 -2.36 36.74
CA LYS A 87 -17.39 -1.74 38.06
C LYS A 87 -16.23 -0.84 38.51
N ASN A 88 -15.11 -0.85 37.79
CA ASN A 88 -13.98 0.00 38.13
C ASN A 88 -14.42 1.47 38.15
N GLN A 89 -13.96 2.24 39.12
CA GLN A 89 -14.27 3.66 39.26
C GLN A 89 -13.15 4.59 38.76
N ASN A 90 -11.97 4.05 38.45
CA ASN A 90 -10.83 4.81 37.96
C ASN A 90 -11.14 5.45 36.60
N ASN A 91 -11.00 6.78 36.52
CA ASN A 91 -11.36 7.52 35.31
C ASN A 91 -10.44 7.19 34.12
N ILE A 92 -9.13 7.02 34.35
CA ILE A 92 -8.17 6.70 33.28
C ILE A 92 -8.48 5.33 32.70
N VAL A 93 -8.75 4.34 33.56
CA VAL A 93 -9.15 2.98 33.12
C VAL A 93 -10.48 3.04 32.36
N LYS A 94 -11.48 3.81 32.83
CA LYS A 94 -12.76 3.96 32.10
C LYS A 94 -12.62 4.60 30.72
N ILE A 95 -11.73 5.58 30.59
CA ILE A 95 -11.43 6.19 29.30
C ILE A 95 -10.73 5.16 28.39
N PHE A 96 -9.77 4.42 28.93
CA PHE A 96 -9.09 3.35 28.21
C PHE A 96 -10.08 2.28 27.72
N GLN A 97 -11.00 1.83 28.59
CA GLN A 97 -12.08 0.91 28.26
C GLN A 97 -12.91 1.39 27.07
N ALA A 98 -13.23 2.69 27.01
CA ALA A 98 -13.97 3.26 25.90
C ALA A 98 -13.16 3.27 24.59
N CYS A 99 -11.84 3.52 24.64
CA CYS A 99 -10.96 3.38 23.48
C CYS A 99 -10.89 1.92 22.99
N ASP A 100 -10.68 0.97 23.91
CA ASP A 100 -10.63 -0.46 23.59
C ASP A 100 -11.96 -0.94 22.99
N HIS A 101 -13.09 -0.63 23.60
CA HIS A 101 -14.41 -0.99 23.06
C HIS A 101 -14.68 -0.42 21.67
N LEU A 102 -14.16 0.77 21.36
CA LEU A 102 -14.29 1.36 20.04
C LEU A 102 -13.52 0.56 18.98
N ASP A 103 -12.31 0.12 19.30
CA ASP A 103 -11.51 -0.71 18.39
C ASP A 103 -11.94 -2.19 18.35
N SER A 104 -12.53 -2.71 19.45
CA SER A 104 -12.91 -4.13 19.60
C SER A 104 -14.37 -4.45 19.32
N ALA A 105 -15.33 -3.82 20.01
CA ALA A 105 -16.75 -4.23 20.02
C ALA A 105 -17.64 -3.37 19.10
N ASP A 106 -17.32 -2.09 18.94
CA ASP A 106 -18.12 -1.18 18.13
C ASP A 106 -17.77 -1.26 16.63
N ASP A 107 -16.55 -1.66 16.26
CA ASP A 107 -16.11 -1.57 14.86
C ASP A 107 -15.69 -2.90 14.19
N LYS A 108 -15.84 -4.05 14.86
CA LYS A 108 -15.63 -5.38 14.21
C LYS A 108 -16.85 -5.93 13.47
N GLY A 109 -18.03 -5.32 13.68
CA GLY A 109 -19.32 -5.92 13.28
C GLY A 109 -19.74 -7.02 14.26
N VAL A 110 -20.86 -7.69 14.01
CA VAL A 110 -21.26 -8.84 14.83
C VAL A 110 -20.68 -10.11 14.22
N VAL A 111 -19.83 -10.81 14.98
CA VAL A 111 -19.16 -12.02 14.52
C VAL A 111 -19.53 -13.23 15.37
N ARG A 112 -19.77 -14.38 14.72
CA ARG A 112 -20.31 -15.59 15.37
C ARG A 112 -19.45 -16.83 15.16
N ARG A 113 -18.77 -16.93 14.02
CA ARG A 113 -18.14 -18.17 13.59
C ARG A 113 -16.78 -18.38 14.25
N LYS A 114 -16.76 -19.17 15.31
CA LYS A 114 -15.53 -19.66 15.94
C LYS A 114 -14.71 -20.53 14.99
N GLN A 115 -13.39 -20.52 15.17
CA GLN A 115 -12.45 -21.41 14.50
C GLN A 115 -12.14 -22.62 15.39
N SER A 116 -11.74 -23.76 14.82
CA SER A 116 -11.21 -24.88 15.62
C SER A 116 -9.79 -24.57 16.04
N LYS A 117 -9.41 -24.94 17.27
CA LYS A 117 -8.06 -24.70 17.80
C LYS A 117 -6.93 -25.27 16.93
N ASP A 118 -7.21 -26.34 16.17
CA ASP A 118 -6.23 -27.04 15.33
C ASP A 118 -6.08 -26.41 13.93
N SER A 119 -6.91 -25.42 13.61
CA SER A 119 -7.00 -24.79 12.29
C SER A 119 -7.26 -23.28 12.33
N THR A 120 -6.95 -22.61 13.46
CA THR A 120 -7.09 -21.16 13.59
C THR A 120 -6.18 -20.42 12.60
N LEU A 121 -6.77 -19.55 11.79
CA LEU A 121 -6.09 -18.76 10.78
C LEU A 121 -6.11 -17.26 11.11
N ILE A 122 -5.01 -16.58 10.82
CA ILE A 122 -4.94 -15.12 10.63
C ILE A 122 -5.20 -14.85 9.15
N SER A 123 -6.22 -14.05 8.85
CA SER A 123 -6.56 -13.63 7.49
C SER A 123 -6.06 -12.21 7.23
N SER A 124 -5.94 -11.77 5.98
CA SER A 124 -5.83 -10.35 5.64
C SER A 124 -7.22 -9.68 5.66
N PRO A 125 -7.30 -8.34 5.74
CA PRO A 125 -8.52 -7.55 5.49
C PRO A 125 -9.24 -7.92 4.18
N PHE A 126 -8.52 -8.49 3.22
CA PHE A 126 -9.03 -8.93 1.93
C PHE A 126 -9.40 -10.43 1.89
N GLY A 127 -9.37 -11.12 3.03
CA GLY A 127 -9.79 -12.51 3.19
C GLY A 127 -8.72 -13.57 2.83
N PHE A 128 -7.48 -13.16 2.54
CA PHE A 128 -6.39 -14.09 2.25
C PHE A 128 -5.88 -14.77 3.53
N PRO A 129 -5.77 -16.11 3.60
CA PRO A 129 -5.25 -16.80 4.78
C PRO A 129 -3.73 -16.61 4.87
N LYS A 130 -3.26 -15.65 5.69
CA LYS A 130 -1.82 -15.31 5.82
C LYS A 130 -1.06 -16.35 6.64
N GLU A 131 -1.61 -16.76 7.77
CA GLU A 131 -0.90 -17.63 8.70
C GLU A 131 -1.85 -18.56 9.44
N LYS A 132 -1.43 -19.82 9.61
CA LYS A 132 -2.06 -20.75 10.54
C LYS A 132 -1.32 -20.69 11.86
N ILE A 133 -2.05 -20.41 12.95
CA ILE A 133 -1.46 -20.32 14.28
C ILE A 133 -1.07 -21.72 14.75
N ASP A 134 0.22 -21.90 15.02
CA ASP A 134 0.75 -23.03 15.78
C ASP A 134 0.78 -22.66 17.27
N LEU A 135 0.07 -23.42 18.10
CA LEU A 135 -0.03 -23.16 19.54
C LEU A 135 1.33 -23.31 20.24
N HIS A 136 2.20 -24.21 19.78
CA HIS A 136 3.53 -24.34 20.36
C HIS A 136 4.44 -23.17 19.98
N GLY A 137 4.42 -22.77 18.70
CA GLY A 137 5.09 -21.57 18.23
C GLY A 137 4.61 -20.31 18.95
N LEU A 138 3.29 -20.17 19.21
CA LEU A 138 2.72 -19.05 19.94
C LEU A 138 3.18 -19.02 21.41
N GLN A 139 3.22 -20.18 22.08
CA GLN A 139 3.78 -20.30 23.43
C GLN A 139 5.23 -19.81 23.48
N LYS A 140 6.06 -20.28 22.55
CA LYS A 140 7.47 -19.87 22.47
C LYS A 140 7.62 -18.37 22.25
N ARG A 141 6.81 -17.78 21.38
CA ARG A 141 6.79 -16.32 21.14
C ARG A 141 6.45 -15.54 22.41
N LEU A 142 5.51 -16.04 23.23
CA LEU A 142 5.18 -15.42 24.51
C LEU A 142 6.33 -15.54 25.52
N GLU A 143 7.03 -16.67 25.58
CA GLU A 143 8.21 -16.87 26.43
C GLU A 143 9.37 -15.95 26.04
N ASP A 144 9.67 -15.86 24.74
CA ASP A 144 10.69 -14.96 24.19
C ASP A 144 10.32 -13.49 24.47
N LEU A 145 9.04 -13.13 24.28
CA LEU A 145 8.54 -11.78 24.57
C LEU A 145 8.72 -11.43 26.06
N GLN A 146 8.31 -12.31 26.97
CA GLN A 146 8.46 -12.07 28.41
C GLN A 146 9.93 -11.87 28.80
N SER A 147 10.81 -12.71 28.26
CA SER A 147 12.25 -12.63 28.54
C SER A 147 12.83 -11.29 28.09
N ASN A 148 12.47 -10.83 26.90
CA ASN A 148 12.90 -9.54 26.36
C ASN A 148 12.32 -8.36 27.17
N LEU A 149 11.02 -8.43 27.52
CA LEU A 149 10.36 -7.38 28.31
C LEU A 149 10.96 -7.27 29.72
N ILE A 150 11.32 -8.37 30.38
CA ILE A 150 11.98 -8.33 31.70
C ILE A 150 13.26 -7.48 31.63
N GLY A 151 14.15 -7.79 30.67
CA GLY A 151 15.39 -7.05 30.49
C GLY A 151 15.13 -5.58 30.16
N LEU A 152 14.15 -5.32 29.30
CA LEU A 152 13.80 -3.97 28.87
C LEU A 152 13.25 -3.10 30.03
N PHE A 153 12.34 -3.64 30.83
CA PHE A 153 11.78 -2.96 32.00
C PHE A 153 12.86 -2.71 33.06
N GLN A 154 13.74 -3.69 33.32
CA GLN A 154 14.86 -3.53 34.25
C GLN A 154 15.79 -2.39 33.83
N ASN A 155 16.15 -2.33 32.56
CA ASN A 155 17.03 -1.30 32.01
C ASN A 155 16.42 0.11 32.07
N TYR A 156 15.10 0.25 31.85
CA TYR A 156 14.42 1.53 32.04
C TYR A 156 14.33 1.93 33.52
N ILE A 157 13.96 1.00 34.41
CA ILE A 157 13.89 1.27 35.87
C ILE A 157 15.26 1.65 36.44
N SER A 158 16.34 1.03 35.97
CA SER A 158 17.71 1.36 36.41
C SER A 158 18.23 2.68 35.85
N GLY A 159 17.51 3.33 34.94
CA GLY A 159 17.94 4.53 34.24
C GLY A 159 18.99 4.27 33.15
N SER A 160 19.18 3.02 32.73
CA SER A 160 20.08 2.64 31.63
C SER A 160 19.45 2.89 30.26
N LEU A 161 18.12 2.99 30.18
CA LEU A 161 17.36 3.42 29.02
C LEU A 161 16.48 4.61 29.39
N ASP A 162 16.36 5.58 28.49
CA ASP A 162 15.33 6.62 28.60
C ASP A 162 13.97 6.12 28.09
N ILE A 163 12.93 6.93 28.28
CA ILE A 163 11.54 6.57 27.91
C ILE A 163 11.35 6.39 26.39
N VAL A 164 12.12 7.11 25.56
CA VAL A 164 12.00 7.04 24.10
C VAL A 164 12.59 5.72 23.61
N CYS A 165 13.83 5.42 24.00
CA CYS A 165 14.47 4.14 23.71
C CYS A 165 13.66 2.95 24.29
N PHE A 166 13.10 3.10 25.50
CA PHE A 166 12.24 2.09 26.10
C PHE A 166 10.99 1.82 25.26
N ARG A 167 10.30 2.88 24.82
CA ARG A 167 9.12 2.80 23.95
C ARG A 167 9.44 2.10 22.63
N GLU A 168 10.49 2.53 21.94
CA GLU A 168 10.88 1.97 20.64
C GLU A 168 11.20 0.47 20.74
N CYS A 169 12.04 0.08 21.70
CA CYS A 169 12.35 -1.32 21.94
C CYS A 169 11.12 -2.14 22.33
N LEU A 170 10.18 -1.57 23.10
CA LEU A 170 8.95 -2.24 23.50
C LEU A 170 8.05 -2.48 22.28
N ILE A 171 7.82 -1.45 21.46
CA ILE A 171 7.07 -1.56 20.21
C ILE A 171 7.66 -2.64 19.29
N ASN A 172 8.98 -2.66 19.12
CA ASN A 172 9.65 -3.65 18.27
C ASN A 172 9.44 -5.08 18.78
N ASN A 173 9.54 -5.30 20.10
CA ASN A 173 9.28 -6.62 20.70
C ASN A 173 7.81 -7.05 20.57
N LEU A 174 6.87 -6.12 20.82
CA LEU A 174 5.44 -6.40 20.69
C LEU A 174 5.06 -6.69 19.25
N LYS A 175 5.53 -5.91 18.27
CA LYS A 175 5.24 -6.13 16.85
C LYS A 175 5.69 -7.52 16.39
N VAL A 176 6.86 -7.99 16.84
CA VAL A 176 7.37 -9.35 16.52
C VAL A 176 6.50 -10.46 17.08
N ALA A 177 5.92 -10.32 18.27
CA ALA A 177 5.09 -11.36 18.86
C ALA A 177 3.61 -11.24 18.45
N PHE A 178 3.05 -10.04 18.56
CA PHE A 178 1.61 -9.77 18.42
C PHE A 178 1.12 -9.83 16.97
N SER A 179 2.00 -9.67 15.97
CA SER A 179 1.63 -9.88 14.56
C SER A 179 1.28 -11.34 14.25
N HIS A 180 1.67 -12.29 15.12
CA HIS A 180 1.37 -13.72 15.00
C HIS A 180 0.27 -14.18 15.98
N ALA A 181 -0.40 -13.24 16.65
CA ALA A 181 -1.53 -13.50 17.55
C ALA A 181 -2.79 -12.77 17.05
N LEU A 182 -3.97 -13.20 17.48
CA LEU A 182 -5.26 -12.65 17.04
C LEU A 182 -5.87 -11.71 18.08
N GLY A 183 -6.29 -10.52 17.64
CA GLY A 183 -7.13 -9.62 18.44
C GLY A 183 -8.60 -10.06 18.46
N GLU A 184 -9.03 -10.78 17.42
CA GLU A 184 -10.33 -11.46 17.29
C GLU A 184 -10.15 -12.79 16.58
N THR A 185 -10.72 -13.87 17.11
CA THR A 185 -10.50 -15.23 16.61
C THR A 185 -11.61 -15.74 15.70
N ARG A 186 -12.75 -15.06 15.63
CA ARG A 186 -13.91 -15.46 14.83
C ARG A 186 -13.80 -14.94 13.39
N ILE A 187 -14.33 -15.72 12.45
CA ILE A 187 -14.39 -15.38 11.03
C ILE A 187 -15.61 -14.49 10.76
N PRO A 188 -15.48 -13.42 9.94
CA PRO A 188 -14.29 -13.01 9.18
C PRO A 188 -13.45 -11.91 9.86
N ALA A 189 -13.64 -11.65 11.16
CA ALA A 189 -12.88 -10.62 11.90
C ALA A 189 -11.51 -11.10 12.39
N ASN A 190 -11.09 -12.32 12.04
CA ASN A 190 -9.72 -12.81 12.19
C ASN A 190 -8.74 -12.15 11.19
N ASP A 191 -9.16 -11.04 10.61
CA ASP A 191 -8.40 -10.09 9.80
C ASP A 191 -7.79 -8.96 10.62
N VAL A 192 -7.79 -9.04 11.95
CA VAL A 192 -7.12 -8.10 12.84
C VAL A 192 -6.19 -8.87 13.77
N THR A 193 -4.89 -8.61 13.68
CA THR A 193 -3.90 -9.19 14.59
C THR A 193 -3.97 -8.52 15.97
N LEU A 194 -3.33 -9.13 16.96
CA LEU A 194 -3.17 -8.51 18.26
C LEU A 194 -2.36 -7.20 18.17
N TRP A 195 -1.41 -7.11 17.25
CA TRP A 195 -0.61 -5.90 17.04
C TRP A 195 -1.50 -4.76 16.55
N ASP A 196 -2.30 -5.00 15.51
CA ASP A 196 -3.17 -3.97 14.92
C ASP A 196 -4.16 -3.42 15.94
N HIS A 197 -4.72 -4.31 16.76
CA HIS A 197 -5.65 -3.98 17.83
C HIS A 197 -4.97 -3.11 18.92
N SER A 198 -3.88 -3.61 19.49
CA SER A 198 -3.15 -2.91 20.55
C SER A 198 -2.60 -1.56 20.09
N HIS A 199 -2.02 -1.50 18.88
CA HIS A 199 -1.50 -0.26 18.31
C HIS A 199 -2.60 0.78 18.12
N SER A 200 -3.75 0.38 17.59
CA SER A 200 -4.87 1.29 17.33
C SER A 200 -5.49 1.81 18.63
N THR A 201 -5.76 0.92 19.59
CA THR A 201 -6.26 1.31 20.92
C THR A 201 -5.29 2.25 21.63
N ALA A 202 -3.99 1.95 21.61
CA ALA A 202 -2.95 2.80 22.21
C ALA A 202 -2.89 4.18 21.54
N SER A 203 -3.00 4.24 20.21
CA SER A 203 -2.98 5.50 19.43
C SER A 203 -4.13 6.42 19.78
N LEU A 204 -5.35 5.86 19.88
CA LEU A 204 -6.54 6.60 20.33
C LEU A 204 -6.38 7.08 21.77
N PHE A 205 -5.92 6.20 22.66
CA PHE A 205 -5.74 6.53 24.08
C PHE A 205 -4.68 7.62 24.30
N LYS A 206 -3.56 7.56 23.58
CA LYS A 206 -2.49 8.56 23.60
C LYS A 206 -3.01 9.97 23.32
N SER A 207 -3.83 10.11 22.28
CA SER A 207 -4.49 11.38 21.94
C SER A 207 -5.41 11.88 23.06
N ILE A 208 -6.13 10.99 23.74
CA ILE A 208 -6.99 11.37 24.86
C ILE A 208 -6.16 11.77 26.09
N LEU A 209 -5.07 11.07 26.41
CA LEU A 209 -4.15 11.47 27.49
C LEU A 209 -3.56 12.85 27.23
N CYS A 210 -3.20 13.15 25.99
CA CYS A 210 -2.77 14.47 25.57
C CYS A 210 -3.87 15.53 25.82
N ALA A 211 -5.12 15.25 25.46
CA ALA A 211 -6.25 16.13 25.76
C ALA A 211 -6.43 16.38 27.27
N MET A 212 -6.31 15.34 28.10
CA MET A 212 -6.40 15.45 29.55
C MET A 212 -5.28 16.33 30.14
N ILE A 213 -4.05 16.20 29.64
CA ILE A 213 -2.91 17.06 30.04
C ILE A 213 -3.16 18.51 29.64
N LEU A 214 -3.85 18.76 28.52
CA LEU A 214 -4.25 20.10 28.09
C LEU A 214 -5.50 20.64 28.83
N GLY A 215 -5.98 19.89 29.84
CA GLY A 215 -7.04 20.31 30.74
C GLY A 215 -8.46 20.01 30.23
N GLU A 216 -8.60 19.11 29.26
CA GLU A 216 -9.91 18.58 28.89
C GLU A 216 -10.34 17.48 29.89
N GLU A 217 -11.65 17.32 30.03
CA GLU A 217 -12.27 16.23 30.79
C GLU A 217 -13.08 15.35 29.81
N PRO A 218 -12.45 14.34 29.19
CA PRO A 218 -13.09 13.52 28.18
C PRO A 218 -14.30 12.76 28.73
N ASP A 219 -15.43 12.82 28.01
CA ASP A 219 -16.57 11.96 28.29
C ASP A 219 -16.36 10.59 27.65
N LYS A 220 -16.22 9.55 28.48
CA LYS A 220 -16.06 8.17 28.04
C LYS A 220 -17.15 7.69 27.08
N ASN A 221 -18.35 8.26 27.12
CA ASN A 221 -19.44 7.86 26.23
C ASN A 221 -19.38 8.56 24.87
N ASN A 222 -18.68 9.69 24.78
CA ASN A 222 -18.60 10.54 23.59
C ASN A 222 -17.16 10.94 23.28
N LEU A 223 -16.25 9.96 23.29
CA LEU A 223 -14.87 10.19 22.86
C LEU A 223 -14.82 10.53 21.36
N GLN A 224 -13.98 11.49 21.04
CA GLN A 224 -13.73 11.97 19.69
C GLN A 224 -12.24 12.24 19.51
N TRP A 225 -11.80 12.15 18.26
CA TRP A 225 -10.45 12.41 17.80
C TRP A 225 -10.49 13.34 16.60
N ARG A 226 -9.33 13.92 16.28
CA ARG A 226 -9.07 14.56 15.00
C ARG A 226 -7.94 13.81 14.30
N ILE A 227 -7.79 14.03 13.01
CA ILE A 227 -6.64 13.62 12.22
C ILE A 227 -5.86 14.86 11.86
N PHE A 228 -4.56 14.83 12.10
CA PHE A 228 -3.64 15.90 11.73
C PHE A 228 -2.68 15.41 10.66
N GLY A 229 -2.73 16.04 9.49
CA GLY A 229 -1.94 15.66 8.31
C GLY A 229 -0.82 16.64 8.04
N PHE A 230 0.38 16.12 7.76
CA PHE A 230 1.45 16.84 7.06
C PHE A 230 1.45 16.37 5.61
N CYS A 231 1.24 17.30 4.67
CA CYS A 231 1.03 16.97 3.27
C CYS A 231 1.96 17.76 2.36
N TRP A 232 2.37 17.17 1.23
CA TRP A 232 3.25 17.78 0.24
C TRP A 232 3.15 17.06 -1.11
N ASP A 233 3.75 17.63 -2.16
CA ASP A 233 3.92 16.93 -3.45
C ASP A 233 5.26 16.16 -3.47
N GLY A 234 5.27 14.98 -2.84
CA GLY A 234 6.50 14.18 -2.70
C GLY A 234 6.85 13.45 -3.98
N THR A 235 5.83 12.97 -4.69
CA THR A 235 6.00 12.33 -5.99
C THR A 235 6.60 13.31 -7.00
N GLY A 236 6.09 14.55 -7.09
CA GLY A 236 6.68 15.59 -7.92
C GLY A 236 8.03 16.08 -7.42
N PHE A 237 8.33 16.02 -6.11
CA PHE A 237 9.67 16.27 -5.59
C PHE A 237 10.69 15.22 -6.05
N ILE A 238 10.33 13.94 -6.02
CA ILE A 238 11.18 12.82 -6.45
C ILE A 238 11.40 12.85 -7.97
N ASN A 239 10.33 13.09 -8.75
CA ASN A 239 10.36 13.08 -10.21
C ASN A 239 11.18 14.22 -10.83
N LYS A 240 11.56 15.25 -10.05
CA LYS A 240 12.50 16.31 -10.50
C LYS A 240 13.92 15.79 -10.72
N GLY A 241 14.27 14.63 -10.16
CA GLY A 241 15.61 14.07 -10.32
C GLY A 241 15.92 13.73 -11.77
N LYS A 242 17.03 14.25 -12.31
CA LYS A 242 17.44 14.00 -13.70
C LYS A 242 18.15 12.65 -13.90
N GLU A 243 18.80 12.17 -12.85
CA GLU A 243 19.59 10.96 -12.82
C GLU A 243 19.10 10.07 -11.68
N ILE A 244 19.31 8.76 -11.81
CA ILE A 244 18.85 7.77 -10.83
C ILE A 244 19.33 8.07 -9.41
N ALA A 245 20.55 8.59 -9.28
CA ALA A 245 21.14 8.98 -8.00
C ALA A 245 20.33 10.03 -7.25
N ASP A 246 19.96 11.10 -7.97
CA ASP A 246 19.19 12.22 -7.43
C ASP A 246 17.77 11.77 -7.09
N ILE A 247 17.16 10.94 -7.95
CA ILE A 247 15.81 10.37 -7.72
C ILE A 247 15.79 9.57 -6.41
N LEU A 248 16.73 8.63 -6.22
CA LEU A 248 16.79 7.81 -5.01
C LEU A 248 17.10 8.64 -3.76
N LYS A 249 18.00 9.64 -3.87
CA LYS A 249 18.28 10.52 -2.71
C LYS A 249 17.08 11.40 -2.36
N ARG A 250 16.30 11.86 -3.34
CA ARG A 250 15.05 12.58 -3.09
C ARG A 250 14.01 11.69 -2.42
N ASN A 251 13.92 10.42 -2.82
CA ASN A 251 13.06 9.47 -2.13
C ASN A 251 13.50 9.28 -0.67
N SER A 252 14.81 9.11 -0.42
CA SER A 252 15.33 9.02 0.95
C SER A 252 15.03 10.26 1.79
N ILE A 253 15.08 11.47 1.20
CA ILE A 253 14.71 12.71 1.90
C ILE A 253 13.24 12.69 2.33
N ILE A 254 12.33 12.14 1.53
CA ILE A 254 10.91 12.00 1.94
C ILE A 254 10.79 11.02 3.11
N GLU A 255 11.48 9.88 3.06
CA GLU A 255 11.50 8.92 4.17
C GLU A 255 12.11 9.51 5.45
N GLU A 256 13.21 10.24 5.32
CA GLU A 256 13.88 10.96 6.43
C GLU A 256 12.94 12.02 7.04
N ILE A 257 12.17 12.75 6.21
CA ILE A 257 11.16 13.71 6.69
C ILE A 257 10.06 13.01 7.49
N LYS A 258 9.48 11.92 6.95
CA LYS A 258 8.42 11.17 7.64
C LYS A 258 8.90 10.64 8.98
N LYS A 259 10.09 10.03 9.03
CA LYS A 259 10.68 9.50 10.25
C LYS A 259 10.91 10.58 11.31
N GLU A 260 11.43 11.74 10.91
CA GLU A 260 11.67 12.84 11.86
C GLU A 260 10.36 13.50 12.35
N LEU A 261 9.32 13.51 11.52
CA LEU A 261 7.98 13.93 11.95
C LEU A 261 7.37 12.90 12.93
N GLU A 262 7.53 11.60 12.67
CA GLU A 262 7.12 10.53 13.58
C GLU A 262 7.80 10.69 14.95
N ASP A 263 9.14 10.78 14.98
CA ASP A 263 9.92 10.96 16.22
C ASP A 263 9.47 12.25 16.96
N LYS A 264 9.22 13.33 16.22
CA LYS A 264 8.77 14.61 16.80
C LYS A 264 7.39 14.52 17.45
N PHE A 265 6.41 13.89 16.80
CA PHE A 265 5.00 13.95 17.21
C PHE A 265 4.49 12.70 17.92
N GLU A 266 5.22 11.59 17.85
CA GLU A 266 4.96 10.42 18.67
C GLU A 266 5.75 10.43 19.99
N GLU A 267 6.93 11.06 20.04
CA GLU A 267 7.87 10.87 21.16
C GLU A 267 8.21 12.17 21.89
N GLU A 268 8.65 13.21 21.16
CA GLU A 268 9.01 14.49 21.78
C GLU A 268 7.77 15.28 22.22
N ILE A 269 6.81 15.43 21.30
CA ILE A 269 5.52 16.07 21.50
C ILE A 269 4.43 15.03 21.24
N PRO A 270 4.22 14.04 22.14
CA PRO A 270 3.35 12.88 21.92
C PRO A 270 1.86 13.28 21.81
N VAL A 271 1.46 13.80 20.66
CA VAL A 271 0.08 14.24 20.36
C VAL A 271 -0.78 13.07 19.91
N GLY A 272 -0.18 12.08 19.27
CA GLY A 272 -0.81 10.87 18.77
C GLY A 272 0.21 10.02 18.01
N ASN A 273 -0.28 9.02 17.30
CA ASN A 273 0.51 8.12 16.46
C ASN A 273 0.08 8.17 15.00
N VAL A 274 0.99 7.78 14.11
CA VAL A 274 0.78 7.61 12.67
C VAL A 274 -0.27 6.53 12.44
N ILE A 275 -1.29 6.89 11.67
CA ILE A 275 -2.36 5.97 11.25
C ILE A 275 -2.38 5.73 9.75
N TYR A 276 -1.72 6.58 8.97
CA TYR A 276 -1.55 6.45 7.52
C TYR A 276 -0.37 7.31 7.05
N GLU A 277 0.35 6.82 6.05
CA GLU A 277 1.36 7.59 5.32
C GLU A 277 1.53 7.09 3.88
N ASP A 278 1.95 7.98 2.99
CA ASP A 278 2.43 7.66 1.65
C ASP A 278 3.53 8.65 1.24
N ASN A 279 3.99 8.61 -0.02
CA ASN A 279 5.04 9.52 -0.52
C ASN A 279 4.69 11.02 -0.37
N ASN A 280 3.43 11.37 -0.17
CA ASN A 280 2.89 12.72 -0.24
C ASN A 280 2.33 13.23 1.09
N GLY A 281 2.41 12.43 2.16
CA GLY A 281 2.05 12.91 3.49
C GLY A 281 2.03 11.83 4.55
N ILE A 282 1.97 12.29 5.79
CA ILE A 282 1.93 11.49 7.02
C ILE A 282 0.82 12.03 7.93
N TYR A 283 0.01 11.14 8.49
CA TYR A 283 -1.23 11.49 9.19
C TYR A 283 -1.27 10.86 10.58
N PHE A 284 -1.46 11.71 11.58
CA PHE A 284 -1.46 11.36 12.99
C PHE A 284 -2.88 11.39 13.55
N THR A 285 -3.16 10.51 14.51
CA THR A 285 -4.23 10.77 15.48
C THR A 285 -3.93 12.06 16.25
N PHE A 286 -4.97 12.78 16.61
CA PHE A 286 -4.83 14.08 17.24
C PHE A 286 -5.95 14.32 18.28
N PRO A 287 -5.67 15.01 19.41
CA PRO A 287 -6.66 15.25 20.44
C PRO A 287 -7.83 16.12 19.94
N ALA A 288 -9.05 15.71 20.25
CA ALA A 288 -10.20 16.61 20.17
C ALA A 288 -10.19 17.55 21.39
N LEU A 289 -10.01 18.85 21.15
CA LEU A 289 -9.96 19.89 22.18
C LEU A 289 -11.10 20.89 22.00
N ASN A 290 -11.60 21.44 23.10
CA ASN A 290 -12.67 22.42 23.09
C ASN A 290 -12.19 23.83 22.71
N GLY A 291 -13.05 24.60 22.01
CA GLY A 291 -12.77 25.97 21.57
C GLY A 291 -11.57 26.05 20.62
N ASP A 292 -10.82 27.16 20.67
CA ASP A 292 -9.67 27.42 19.80
C ASP A 292 -8.41 26.63 20.16
N LYS A 293 -8.45 25.77 21.20
CA LYS A 293 -7.28 25.00 21.65
C LYS A 293 -6.78 24.03 20.58
N ALA A 294 -7.68 23.33 19.88
CA ALA A 294 -7.31 22.37 18.82
C ALA A 294 -6.56 23.09 17.69
N LYS A 295 -7.13 24.22 17.24
CA LYS A 295 -6.52 25.12 16.26
C LYS A 295 -5.14 25.63 16.71
N SER A 296 -5.05 26.11 17.94
CA SER A 296 -3.79 26.62 18.50
C SER A 296 -2.70 25.54 18.58
N LEU A 297 -3.05 24.33 19.02
CA LEU A 297 -2.11 23.21 19.07
C LEU A 297 -1.67 22.77 17.68
N ALA A 298 -2.61 22.63 16.74
CA ALA A 298 -2.32 22.24 15.36
C ALA A 298 -1.40 23.26 14.67
N LYS A 299 -1.57 24.56 14.96
CA LYS A 299 -0.67 25.61 14.50
C LYS A 299 0.74 25.45 15.06
N GLU A 300 0.89 25.24 16.37
CA GLU A 300 2.20 24.98 16.98
C GLU A 300 2.86 23.73 16.38
N CYS A 301 2.10 22.64 16.14
CA CYS A 301 2.60 21.44 15.50
C CYS A 301 3.00 21.68 14.03
N ALA A 302 2.18 22.40 13.26
CA ALA A 302 2.48 22.80 11.90
C ALA A 302 3.79 23.60 11.81
N GLU A 303 4.00 24.57 12.71
CA GLU A 303 5.24 25.36 12.78
C GLU A 303 6.48 24.51 13.12
N ASN A 304 6.34 23.50 13.98
CA ASN A 304 7.43 22.57 14.29
C ASN A 304 7.74 21.64 13.11
N GLY A 305 6.72 21.04 12.49
CA GLY A 305 6.90 20.16 11.33
C GLY A 305 7.40 20.92 10.10
N LEU A 306 7.00 22.18 9.91
CA LEU A 306 7.50 23.03 8.83
C LEU A 306 9.03 23.18 8.87
N LYS A 307 9.60 23.35 10.07
CA LYS A 307 11.06 23.45 10.25
C LYS A 307 11.75 22.16 9.83
N ILE A 308 11.25 21.01 10.30
CA ILE A 308 11.79 19.69 9.96
C ILE A 308 11.77 19.47 8.44
N ILE A 309 10.61 19.72 7.81
CA ILE A 309 10.42 19.51 6.37
C ILE A 309 11.40 20.39 5.57
N TRP A 310 11.59 21.64 5.96
CA TRP A 310 12.52 22.54 5.28
C TRP A 310 13.98 22.23 5.54
N GLU A 311 14.36 21.92 6.77
CA GLU A 311 15.75 21.55 7.12
C GLU A 311 16.19 20.31 6.34
N LYS A 312 15.36 19.26 6.30
CA LYS A 312 15.68 18.01 5.61
C LYS A 312 15.61 18.11 4.09
N SER A 313 14.72 18.96 3.55
CA SER A 313 14.58 19.14 2.08
C SER A 313 15.41 20.27 1.49
N ASP A 314 16.21 20.96 2.31
CA ASP A 314 16.91 22.20 1.96
C ASP A 314 15.96 23.31 1.47
N ASN A 315 14.75 23.39 2.02
CA ASN A 315 13.64 24.28 1.61
C ASN A 315 13.04 23.97 0.22
N GLU A 316 13.16 22.75 -0.28
CA GLU A 316 12.65 22.37 -1.60
C GLU A 316 11.25 21.76 -1.57
N VAL A 317 10.85 21.14 -0.46
CA VAL A 317 9.49 20.64 -0.25
C VAL A 317 8.62 21.77 0.28
N TRP A 318 7.45 21.96 -0.32
CA TRP A 318 6.48 22.99 0.04
C TRP A 318 5.27 22.32 0.70
N PRO A 319 5.24 22.26 2.04
CA PRO A 319 4.20 21.52 2.73
C PRO A 319 2.95 22.36 2.97
N PHE A 320 1.90 21.65 3.32
CA PHE A 320 0.70 22.18 3.94
C PHE A 320 0.16 21.18 4.95
N PHE A 321 -0.79 21.62 5.75
CA PHE A 321 -1.25 20.85 6.90
C PHE A 321 -2.75 20.76 6.90
N THR A 322 -3.31 19.67 7.40
CA THR A 322 -4.76 19.53 7.56
C THR A 322 -5.12 19.13 8.97
N LEU A 323 -6.24 19.64 9.47
CA LEU A 323 -6.84 19.24 10.72
C LEU A 323 -8.31 18.91 10.47
N SER A 324 -8.65 17.64 10.65
CA SER A 324 -10.02 17.15 10.42
C SER A 324 -11.00 17.74 11.44
N LYS A 325 -12.29 17.63 11.12
CA LYS A 325 -13.37 17.79 12.11
C LYS A 325 -13.25 16.73 13.21
N PRO A 326 -13.74 17.00 14.44
CA PRO A 326 -13.84 15.99 15.48
C PRO A 326 -14.72 14.83 15.01
N SER A 327 -14.23 13.61 15.17
CA SER A 327 -14.92 12.40 14.74
C SER A 327 -14.70 11.28 15.75
N ARG A 328 -15.71 10.43 15.92
CA ARG A 328 -15.57 9.17 16.67
C ARG A 328 -14.90 8.07 15.85
N THR A 329 -14.96 8.16 14.52
CA THR A 329 -14.38 7.19 13.58
C THR A 329 -13.20 7.77 12.80
N LEU A 330 -12.22 6.93 12.49
CA LEU A 330 -11.05 7.30 11.67
C LEU A 330 -11.33 7.28 10.16
N THR A 331 -12.52 6.88 9.69
CA THR A 331 -12.87 6.97 8.25
C THR A 331 -12.82 8.40 7.70
N ILE A 332 -12.84 9.39 8.60
CA ILE A 332 -12.65 10.81 8.27
C ILE A 332 -11.31 11.07 7.55
N LEU A 333 -10.33 10.16 7.69
CA LEU A 333 -9.07 10.16 6.95
C LEU A 333 -9.28 10.34 5.45
N THR A 334 -10.30 9.71 4.88
CA THR A 334 -10.52 9.78 3.42
C THR A 334 -10.97 11.18 2.97
N GLU A 335 -11.67 11.95 3.81
CA GLU A 335 -11.98 13.35 3.52
C GLU A 335 -10.68 14.18 3.50
N GLU A 336 -9.76 13.92 4.43
CA GLU A 336 -8.44 14.57 4.50
C GLU A 336 -7.57 14.21 3.30
N LEU A 337 -7.50 12.93 2.90
CA LEU A 337 -6.75 12.48 1.71
C LEU A 337 -7.28 13.13 0.42
N LYS A 338 -8.60 13.27 0.27
CA LYS A 338 -9.23 13.96 -0.87
C LYS A 338 -8.95 15.46 -0.85
N LEU A 339 -8.95 16.10 0.31
CA LEU A 339 -8.53 17.50 0.44
C LEU A 339 -7.06 17.66 0.05
N ALA A 340 -6.18 16.82 0.59
CA ALA A 340 -4.75 16.84 0.31
C ALA A 340 -4.45 16.59 -1.17
N SER A 341 -5.09 15.61 -1.81
CA SER A 341 -4.99 15.35 -3.25
C SER A 341 -5.30 16.60 -4.09
N ARG A 342 -6.42 17.29 -3.80
CA ARG A 342 -6.80 18.52 -4.51
C ARG A 342 -5.79 19.64 -4.30
N LYS A 343 -5.32 19.86 -3.07
CA LYS A 343 -4.39 20.95 -2.74
C LYS A 343 -2.97 20.71 -3.26
N ARG A 344 -2.53 19.46 -3.39
CA ARG A 344 -1.22 19.09 -4.00
C ARG A 344 -1.07 19.53 -5.45
N SER A 345 -2.17 19.72 -6.18
CA SER A 345 -2.13 20.27 -7.55
C SER A 345 -1.56 21.70 -7.62
N ILE A 346 -1.42 22.39 -6.48
CA ILE A 346 -0.84 23.72 -6.36
C ILE A 346 0.68 23.59 -6.12
N PRO A 347 1.55 23.86 -7.10
CA PRO A 347 2.97 23.44 -7.03
C PRO A 347 3.83 24.12 -5.97
N LYS A 348 3.45 25.33 -5.53
CA LYS A 348 4.17 26.14 -4.55
C LYS A 348 3.17 26.89 -3.68
N MET A 349 2.53 26.17 -2.77
CA MET A 349 1.57 26.75 -1.84
C MET A 349 2.30 27.37 -0.64
N THR A 350 1.93 28.59 -0.25
CA THR A 350 2.39 29.13 1.04
C THR A 350 1.94 28.17 2.15
N PRO A 351 2.81 27.80 3.11
CA PRO A 351 2.44 26.88 4.19
C PRO A 351 1.12 27.30 4.84
N THR A 352 0.12 26.43 4.72
CA THR A 352 -1.25 26.71 5.12
C THR A 352 -1.77 25.52 5.91
N LEU A 353 -2.40 25.82 7.04
CA LEU A 353 -3.15 24.86 7.85
C LEU A 353 -4.62 24.95 7.44
N PHE A 354 -5.17 23.86 6.92
CA PHE A 354 -6.58 23.71 6.59
C PHE A 354 -7.32 23.09 7.77
N ILE A 355 -8.24 23.83 8.38
CA ILE A 355 -9.01 23.39 9.54
C ILE A 355 -10.45 23.23 9.09
N GLU A 356 -10.93 22.00 8.96
CA GLU A 356 -12.32 21.74 8.53
C GLU A 356 -12.65 22.41 7.16
N GLY A 357 -11.62 22.67 6.34
CA GLY A 357 -11.72 23.37 5.06
C GLY A 357 -11.35 24.86 5.10
N ASP A 358 -11.33 25.49 6.28
CA ASP A 358 -10.94 26.89 6.45
C ASP A 358 -9.42 27.05 6.43
N GLU A 359 -8.93 28.13 5.82
CA GLU A 359 -7.50 28.36 5.59
C GLU A 359 -6.89 29.24 6.68
N GLU A 360 -5.82 28.77 7.33
CA GLU A 360 -4.95 29.58 8.19
C GLU A 360 -3.52 29.56 7.68
N ILE A 361 -3.01 30.72 7.28
CA ILE A 361 -1.63 30.87 6.80
C ILE A 361 -0.66 30.70 7.97
N ILE A 362 0.34 29.85 7.80
CA ILE A 362 1.47 29.72 8.71
C ILE A 362 2.56 30.69 8.23
N PRO A 363 2.83 31.78 8.98
CA PRO A 363 3.73 32.82 8.52
C PRO A 363 5.16 32.31 8.59
N ASN A 364 5.72 31.98 7.43
CA ASN A 364 7.13 31.95 7.06
C ASN A 364 7.15 31.37 5.65
N ASN A 365 7.74 32.07 4.68
CA ASN A 365 8.08 31.45 3.40
C ASN A 365 9.61 31.42 3.33
N PRO A 366 10.21 30.35 2.78
CA PRO A 366 11.64 30.37 2.55
C PRO A 366 11.95 31.52 1.59
N ALA A 367 13.02 32.27 1.87
CA ALA A 367 13.43 33.35 1.01
C ALA A 367 13.72 32.80 -0.40
N ILE A 368 13.00 33.33 -1.41
CA ILE A 368 13.27 32.96 -2.80
C ILE A 368 14.57 33.65 -3.20
N ASN A 369 15.56 32.85 -3.57
CA ASN A 369 16.87 33.34 -3.91
C ASN A 369 16.82 34.05 -5.27
N ILE A 370 17.06 35.36 -5.30
CA ILE A 370 17.14 36.14 -6.54
C ILE A 370 18.57 36.00 -7.07
N PRO A 371 18.80 35.47 -8.29
CA PRO A 371 20.15 35.31 -8.82
C PRO A 371 20.85 36.67 -8.98
N GLU A 372 22.08 36.77 -8.49
CA GLU A 372 22.99 37.90 -8.74
C GLU A 372 23.54 37.86 -10.18
N ASP A 373 24.16 38.96 -10.62
CA ASP A 373 24.85 39.01 -11.91
C ASP A 373 25.92 37.91 -12.02
N GLY A 374 25.88 37.15 -13.12
CA GLY A 374 26.76 35.99 -13.34
C GLY A 374 26.22 34.65 -12.81
N LYS A 375 25.04 34.65 -12.16
CA LYS A 375 24.33 33.44 -11.73
C LYS A 375 22.97 33.31 -12.44
N ASP A 376 22.45 32.11 -12.51
CA ASP A 376 21.10 31.77 -12.99
C ASP A 376 20.44 30.74 -12.06
N ILE A 377 19.14 30.49 -12.25
CA ILE A 377 18.40 29.54 -11.41
C ILE A 377 18.76 28.11 -11.84
N CYS A 378 19.11 27.26 -10.86
CA CYS A 378 19.41 25.86 -11.06
C CYS A 378 18.24 25.14 -11.76
N PRO A 379 18.46 24.49 -12.92
CA PRO A 379 17.40 23.86 -13.71
C PRO A 379 16.82 22.59 -13.08
N ILE A 380 17.49 22.03 -12.05
CA ILE A 380 17.06 20.82 -11.32
C ILE A 380 16.02 21.18 -10.26
N CYS A 381 16.45 21.88 -9.21
CA CYS A 381 15.57 22.27 -8.10
C CYS A 381 14.62 23.43 -8.47
N ARG A 382 14.98 24.26 -9.46
CA ARG A 382 14.25 25.48 -9.86
C ARG A 382 14.03 26.47 -8.72
N LEU A 383 14.96 26.48 -7.76
CA LEU A 383 14.90 27.30 -6.54
C LEU A 383 16.20 28.04 -6.25
N ARG A 384 17.35 27.37 -6.31
CA ARG A 384 18.63 27.93 -5.88
C ARG A 384 19.40 28.52 -7.07
N ALA A 385 20.13 29.61 -6.83
CA ALA A 385 21.05 30.15 -7.82
C ALA A 385 22.29 29.24 -7.98
N LYS A 386 22.85 29.20 -9.19
CA LYS A 386 24.13 28.57 -9.53
C LYS A 386 24.96 29.53 -10.41
N PRO A 387 26.28 29.37 -10.51
CA PRO A 387 27.06 30.01 -11.57
C PRO A 387 26.51 29.65 -12.95
N LYS A 388 26.55 30.57 -13.92
CA LYS A 388 26.06 30.30 -15.29
C LYS A 388 26.75 29.11 -15.96
N ASP A 389 28.05 28.93 -15.69
CA ASP A 389 28.86 27.87 -16.29
C ASP A 389 28.64 26.48 -15.65
N ASP A 390 28.05 26.43 -14.46
CA ASP A 390 27.68 25.17 -13.81
C ASP A 390 26.37 24.63 -14.40
N ASP A 391 26.15 23.30 -14.35
CA ASP A 391 24.89 22.69 -14.79
C ASP A 391 23.82 22.67 -13.68
N ARG A 392 24.24 22.67 -12.41
CA ARG A 392 23.38 22.58 -11.22
C ARG A 392 24.00 23.25 -9.99
N CYS A 393 23.18 23.55 -8.98
CA CYS A 393 23.66 24.11 -7.70
C CYS A 393 24.32 23.04 -6.80
N ASN A 394 25.09 23.47 -5.81
CA ASN A 394 25.85 22.59 -4.89
C ASN A 394 24.99 21.49 -4.24
N ILE A 395 23.82 21.84 -3.71
CA ILE A 395 22.89 20.86 -3.11
C ILE A 395 22.49 19.77 -4.12
N CYS A 396 22.22 20.15 -5.38
CA CYS A 396 21.91 19.16 -6.42
C CYS A 396 23.14 18.35 -6.86
N LYS A 397 24.37 18.90 -6.74
CA LYS A 397 25.61 18.14 -6.95
C LYS A 397 25.81 17.10 -5.84
N GLU A 398 25.53 17.46 -4.58
CA GLU A 398 25.62 16.56 -3.42
C GLU A 398 24.60 15.43 -3.52
N ARG A 399 23.35 15.72 -3.90
CA ARG A 399 22.30 14.69 -4.09
C ARG A 399 22.68 13.65 -5.15
N LYS A 400 23.43 14.03 -6.19
CA LYS A 400 23.97 13.07 -7.18
C LYS A 400 24.95 12.06 -6.55
N ARG A 401 25.64 12.41 -5.47
CA ARG A 401 26.63 11.54 -4.80
C ARG A 401 26.04 10.65 -3.70
N GLY A 402 24.95 11.09 -3.07
CA GLY A 402 24.47 10.55 -1.79
C GLY A 402 24.03 9.08 -1.73
N ARG A 403 23.88 8.38 -2.87
CA ARG A 403 23.56 6.94 -2.89
C ARG A 403 24.79 6.02 -2.85
N LEU A 404 25.97 6.56 -3.13
CA LEU A 404 27.17 5.76 -3.34
C LEU A 404 27.60 5.06 -2.06
N ASP A 405 27.57 5.76 -0.92
CA ASP A 405 27.99 5.21 0.38
C ASP A 405 27.19 3.96 0.75
N SER A 406 25.86 3.98 0.53
CA SER A 406 25.00 2.81 0.76
C SER A 406 25.37 1.63 -0.12
N TRP A 407 25.65 1.87 -1.40
CA TRP A 407 26.07 0.82 -2.33
C TRP A 407 27.46 0.27 -2.01
N LEU A 408 28.41 1.12 -1.58
CA LEU A 408 29.73 0.66 -1.14
C LEU A 408 29.65 -0.26 0.09
N ASN A 409 28.67 -0.04 0.97
CA ASN A 409 28.38 -0.89 2.12
C ASN A 409 27.66 -2.21 1.73
N SER A 410 26.68 -2.14 0.83
CA SER A 410 25.94 -3.31 0.32
C SER A 410 25.68 -3.21 -1.17
N ARG A 411 26.28 -4.13 -1.95
CA ARG A 411 26.27 -4.13 -3.42
C ARG A 411 25.26 -5.10 -4.04
N GLU A 412 24.39 -5.72 -3.23
CA GLU A 412 23.43 -6.71 -3.70
C GLU A 412 22.40 -6.13 -4.68
N ASN A 413 21.92 -4.91 -4.42
CA ASN A 413 21.02 -4.21 -5.34
C ASN A 413 21.86 -3.25 -6.21
N THR A 414 21.59 -3.22 -7.51
CA THR A 414 22.20 -2.23 -8.38
C THR A 414 21.65 -0.83 -8.11
N ILE A 415 22.49 0.17 -8.32
CA ILE A 415 22.11 1.58 -8.36
C ILE A 415 22.36 2.18 -9.76
N TRP A 416 22.91 1.40 -10.69
CA TRP A 416 23.39 1.83 -12.00
C TRP A 416 22.35 1.48 -13.07
N ILE A 417 21.85 2.47 -13.79
CA ILE A 417 20.84 2.25 -14.85
C ILE A 417 21.39 1.34 -15.96
N ASP A 418 22.69 1.42 -16.21
CA ASP A 418 23.39 0.62 -17.20
C ASP A 418 23.47 -0.87 -16.83
N GLU A 419 23.42 -1.23 -15.55
CA GLU A 419 23.34 -2.63 -15.07
C GLU A 419 21.94 -3.23 -15.19
N VAL A 420 20.91 -2.39 -15.34
CA VAL A 420 19.52 -2.82 -15.53
C VAL A 420 19.17 -2.93 -17.02
N ALA A 421 19.95 -2.32 -17.90
CA ALA A 421 19.64 -2.32 -19.32
C ALA A 421 19.72 -3.73 -19.92
N ASP A 422 18.74 -4.08 -20.76
CA ASP A 422 18.75 -5.32 -21.55
C ASP A 422 19.89 -5.30 -22.60
N ASP A 423 20.05 -6.41 -23.33
CA ASP A 423 21.09 -6.55 -24.35
C ASP A 423 20.99 -5.51 -25.48
N ASN A 424 19.81 -4.93 -25.66
CA ASN A 424 19.50 -3.88 -26.62
C ASN A 424 19.64 -2.47 -26.03
N ASN A 425 20.23 -2.33 -24.85
CA ASN A 425 20.39 -1.09 -24.09
C ASN A 425 19.06 -0.40 -23.76
N ARG A 426 18.01 -1.16 -23.46
CA ARG A 426 16.68 -0.66 -23.09
C ARG A 426 16.33 -1.02 -21.66
N ILE A 427 15.52 -0.16 -21.08
CA ILE A 427 14.97 -0.30 -19.74
C ILE A 427 13.45 -0.20 -19.83
N ALA A 428 12.77 -0.77 -18.84
CA ALA A 428 11.34 -0.60 -18.64
C ALA A 428 11.08 0.01 -17.26
N LEU A 429 10.28 1.09 -17.22
CA LEU A 429 9.65 1.57 -16.00
C LEU A 429 8.33 0.82 -15.81
N LEU A 430 8.27 0.01 -14.77
CA LEU A 430 7.03 -0.58 -14.27
C LEU A 430 6.44 0.34 -13.20
N THR A 431 5.18 0.71 -13.36
CA THR A 431 4.41 1.45 -12.36
C THR A 431 3.24 0.59 -11.93
N LEU A 432 3.14 0.30 -10.63
CA LEU A 432 2.04 -0.42 -10.03
C LEU A 432 1.33 0.53 -9.08
N SER A 433 0.00 0.61 -9.14
CA SER A 433 -0.76 1.43 -8.19
C SER A 433 -2.09 0.84 -7.78
N PHE A 434 -2.39 0.94 -6.49
CA PHE A 434 -3.69 0.62 -5.92
C PHE A 434 -4.55 1.87 -5.80
N ASP A 435 -5.87 1.69 -5.95
CA ASP A 435 -6.86 2.62 -5.45
C ASP A 435 -7.59 1.99 -4.24
N ILE A 436 -7.29 2.51 -3.05
CA ILE A 436 -7.87 2.05 -1.79
C ILE A 436 -8.84 3.07 -1.17
N ASP A 437 -9.22 4.13 -1.89
CA ASP A 437 -10.08 5.20 -1.35
C ASP A 437 -11.41 4.64 -0.83
N LYS A 438 -12.02 3.73 -1.60
CA LYS A 438 -13.28 3.05 -1.24
C LYS A 438 -13.12 2.02 -0.12
N TRP A 439 -11.90 1.59 0.16
CA TRP A 439 -11.59 0.74 1.31
C TRP A 439 -11.42 1.58 2.58
N LEU A 440 -10.68 2.69 2.48
CA LEU A 440 -10.43 3.60 3.61
C LEU A 440 -11.67 4.39 4.05
N ASP A 441 -12.62 4.69 3.15
CA ASP A 441 -13.91 5.28 3.54
C ASP A 441 -14.92 4.25 4.08
N GLY A 442 -14.57 2.96 4.05
CA GLY A 442 -15.38 1.84 4.52
C GLY A 442 -16.50 1.40 3.56
N THR A 443 -16.55 1.92 2.33
CA THR A 443 -17.53 1.50 1.32
C THR A 443 -17.35 0.03 0.95
N MET A 444 -16.11 -0.40 0.68
CA MET A 444 -15.78 -1.79 0.33
C MET A 444 -15.81 -2.74 1.53
N VAL A 445 -15.38 -2.26 2.70
CA VAL A 445 -15.51 -3.01 3.96
C VAL A 445 -16.97 -3.39 4.22
N GLY A 446 -17.89 -2.46 3.94
CA GLY A 446 -19.34 -2.69 4.02
C GLY A 446 -19.92 -3.63 2.97
N THR A 447 -19.11 -4.25 2.10
CA THR A 447 -19.53 -5.33 1.19
C THR A 447 -19.19 -6.73 1.73
N ILE A 448 -18.44 -6.79 2.83
CA ILE A 448 -18.04 -8.03 3.49
C ILE A 448 -18.99 -8.27 4.66
N PHE A 449 -19.61 -9.44 4.72
CA PHE A 449 -20.50 -9.76 5.82
C PHE A 449 -19.69 -10.07 7.09
N SER A 450 -20.08 -9.55 8.25
CA SER A 450 -19.52 -9.93 9.55
C SER A 450 -20.22 -11.18 10.12
N GLN A 451 -21.49 -11.34 9.81
CA GLN A 451 -22.29 -12.55 10.04
C GLN A 451 -23.22 -12.77 8.84
N SER A 452 -23.50 -14.01 8.47
CA SER A 452 -24.54 -14.30 7.48
C SER A 452 -25.94 -14.25 8.09
N PHE A 453 -26.96 -14.08 7.26
CA PHE A 453 -28.34 -14.15 7.72
C PHE A 453 -28.69 -15.52 8.32
N GLU A 454 -28.09 -16.58 7.80
CA GLU A 454 -28.23 -17.93 8.37
C GLU A 454 -27.55 -18.05 9.73
N ASP A 455 -26.38 -17.41 9.93
CA ASP A 455 -25.69 -17.40 11.23
C ASP A 455 -26.57 -16.71 12.29
N TRP A 456 -27.20 -15.59 11.92
CA TRP A 456 -28.15 -14.89 12.79
C TRP A 456 -29.37 -15.76 13.15
N GLN A 457 -30.05 -16.33 12.15
CA GLN A 457 -31.27 -17.12 12.37
C GLN A 457 -31.01 -18.35 13.24
N ASN A 458 -29.83 -18.98 13.10
CA ASN A 458 -29.45 -20.17 13.85
C ASN A 458 -28.78 -19.85 15.20
N SER A 459 -28.67 -18.58 15.58
CA SER A 459 -28.14 -18.20 16.89
C SER A 459 -29.06 -18.67 18.02
N LYS A 460 -28.49 -18.95 19.20
CA LYS A 460 -29.24 -19.43 20.38
C LYS A 460 -30.39 -18.47 20.75
N ASP A 461 -30.11 -17.17 20.74
CA ASP A 461 -31.08 -16.14 21.12
C ASP A 461 -32.16 -15.97 20.03
N ALA A 462 -31.82 -16.05 18.74
CA ALA A 462 -32.81 -16.04 17.66
C ALA A 462 -33.74 -17.27 17.70
N ILE A 463 -33.18 -18.49 17.85
CA ILE A 463 -33.98 -19.72 17.97
C ILE A 463 -34.96 -19.61 19.14
N LYS A 464 -34.47 -19.17 20.30
CA LYS A 464 -35.30 -18.98 21.50
C LYS A 464 -36.40 -17.93 21.26
N PHE A 465 -36.07 -16.82 20.62
CA PHE A 465 -37.00 -15.73 20.35
C PHE A 465 -38.10 -16.14 19.37
N PHE A 466 -37.75 -16.70 18.22
CA PHE A 466 -38.72 -17.08 17.18
C PHE A 466 -39.55 -18.31 17.55
N SER A 467 -39.04 -19.20 18.41
CA SER A 467 -39.79 -20.34 18.94
C SER A 467 -40.79 -19.96 20.04
N ASN A 468 -40.69 -18.76 20.62
CA ASN A 468 -41.62 -18.28 21.63
C ASN A 468 -42.96 -17.89 20.98
N LYS A 469 -44.04 -18.60 21.32
CA LYS A 469 -45.38 -18.37 20.77
C LYS A 469 -45.90 -16.94 20.98
N GLN A 470 -45.56 -16.29 22.11
CA GLN A 470 -45.98 -14.92 22.37
C GLN A 470 -45.25 -13.94 21.45
N ASN A 471 -43.94 -14.10 21.29
CA ASN A 471 -43.13 -13.26 20.41
C ASN A 471 -43.54 -13.45 18.94
N ALA A 472 -43.76 -14.70 18.52
CA ALA A 472 -44.26 -15.01 17.17
C ALA A 472 -45.64 -14.38 16.90
N GLN A 473 -46.57 -14.43 17.86
CA GLN A 473 -47.86 -13.77 17.71
C GLN A 473 -47.73 -12.24 17.66
N LYS A 474 -46.82 -11.64 18.45
CA LYS A 474 -46.54 -10.19 18.40
C LYS A 474 -45.99 -9.77 17.03
N LEU A 475 -45.05 -10.54 16.45
CA LEU A 475 -44.55 -10.31 15.09
C LEU A 475 -45.66 -10.40 14.05
N LYS A 476 -46.48 -11.44 14.12
CA LYS A 476 -47.62 -11.63 13.20
C LYS A 476 -48.63 -10.48 13.29
N ASN A 477 -48.93 -10.00 14.50
CA ASN A 477 -49.81 -8.84 14.71
C ASN A 477 -49.24 -7.54 14.09
N LYS A 478 -47.91 -7.46 13.92
CA LYS A 478 -47.20 -6.36 13.26
C LYS A 478 -46.99 -6.60 11.75
N GLY A 479 -47.57 -7.67 11.19
CA GLY A 479 -47.46 -8.00 9.77
C GLY A 479 -46.13 -8.63 9.36
N ILE A 480 -45.36 -9.18 10.30
CA ILE A 480 -44.05 -9.79 10.02
C ILE A 480 -44.19 -11.31 10.01
N GLU A 481 -43.88 -11.92 8.87
CA GLU A 481 -43.88 -13.38 8.71
C GLU A 481 -42.49 -13.96 8.99
N ILE A 482 -42.39 -14.89 9.94
CA ILE A 482 -41.13 -15.54 10.32
C ILE A 482 -40.55 -16.40 9.19
N ASN A 483 -41.37 -16.81 8.23
CA ASN A 483 -40.97 -17.64 7.09
C ASN A 483 -40.63 -16.84 5.82
N ASP A 484 -40.56 -15.50 5.90
CA ASP A 484 -40.08 -14.65 4.80
C ASP A 484 -38.58 -14.92 4.52
N THR A 485 -38.06 -14.38 3.42
CA THR A 485 -36.62 -14.36 3.16
C THR A 485 -35.87 -13.72 4.34
N LEU A 486 -34.69 -14.24 4.69
CA LEU A 486 -33.99 -13.80 5.90
C LEU A 486 -33.59 -12.33 5.88
N ILE A 487 -33.31 -11.79 4.69
CA ILE A 487 -33.04 -10.36 4.48
C ILE A 487 -34.29 -9.51 4.80
N ASN A 488 -35.48 -9.92 4.33
CA ASN A 488 -36.72 -9.22 4.64
C ASN A 488 -37.10 -9.37 6.11
N LEU A 489 -36.96 -10.57 6.68
CA LEU A 489 -37.28 -10.85 8.08
C LEU A 489 -36.41 -9.98 9.00
N SER A 490 -35.09 -9.95 8.78
CA SER A 490 -34.19 -9.12 9.59
C SER A 490 -34.50 -7.63 9.44
N ASN A 491 -34.71 -7.13 8.22
CA ASN A 491 -35.10 -5.74 7.98
C ASN A 491 -36.39 -5.36 8.72
N ASN A 492 -37.44 -6.19 8.59
CA ASN A 492 -38.73 -5.95 9.26
C ASN A 492 -38.62 -6.05 10.79
N CYS A 493 -37.80 -6.95 11.33
CA CYS A 493 -37.49 -6.99 12.75
C CYS A 493 -36.79 -5.70 13.22
N LEU A 494 -35.84 -5.16 12.45
CA LEU A 494 -35.14 -3.92 12.78
C LEU A 494 -36.06 -2.68 12.69
N LYS A 495 -37.14 -2.69 11.89
CA LYS A 495 -38.18 -1.64 11.91
C LYS A 495 -38.82 -1.47 13.28
N ILE A 496 -39.00 -2.55 14.03
CA ILE A 496 -39.53 -2.50 15.41
C ILE A 496 -38.59 -1.70 16.33
N ILE A 497 -37.28 -1.79 16.10
CA ILE A 497 -36.25 -1.11 16.90
C ILE A 497 -36.12 0.36 16.51
N THR A 498 -36.31 0.68 15.24
CA THR A 498 -36.05 2.02 14.66
C THR A 498 -37.27 2.92 14.62
N ASP A 499 -38.44 2.36 14.26
CA ASP A 499 -39.63 3.15 13.91
C ASP A 499 -40.67 3.21 15.05
N GLU A 500 -40.61 2.27 16.02
CA GLU A 500 -41.58 2.20 17.11
C GLU A 500 -41.12 2.86 18.42
N ASP A 501 -42.09 3.36 19.20
CA ASP A 501 -41.89 3.95 20.52
C ASP A 501 -41.14 3.02 21.49
N LEU A 502 -39.95 3.43 21.91
CA LEU A 502 -39.06 2.64 22.77
C LEU A 502 -39.56 2.46 24.20
N SER A 503 -40.55 3.26 24.64
CA SER A 503 -41.18 3.16 25.97
C SER A 503 -42.20 2.02 26.10
N LYS A 504 -42.46 1.29 25.01
CA LYS A 504 -43.44 0.20 24.96
C LYS A 504 -42.77 -1.12 24.62
N ASP A 505 -43.31 -2.20 25.18
CA ASP A 505 -42.86 -3.57 24.91
C ASP A 505 -41.35 -3.79 25.16
N HIS A 506 -40.78 -3.14 26.19
CA HIS A 506 -39.34 -3.19 26.52
C HIS A 506 -38.77 -4.61 26.56
N THR A 507 -39.46 -5.55 27.22
CA THR A 507 -39.07 -6.96 27.29
C THR A 507 -38.93 -7.57 25.89
N PHE A 508 -39.94 -7.39 25.04
CA PHE A 508 -39.96 -7.93 23.68
C PHE A 508 -38.87 -7.29 22.81
N LYS A 509 -38.68 -5.97 22.89
CA LYS A 509 -37.64 -5.25 22.15
C LYS A 509 -36.23 -5.64 22.60
N SER A 510 -36.02 -5.79 23.91
CA SER A 510 -34.76 -6.25 24.49
C SER A 510 -34.41 -7.66 24.03
N GLU A 511 -35.37 -8.59 24.07
CA GLU A 511 -35.19 -9.95 23.55
C GLU A 511 -34.93 -9.96 22.04
N LEU A 512 -35.62 -9.11 21.27
CA LEU A 512 -35.40 -8.98 19.83
C LEU A 512 -34.00 -8.45 19.50
N ILE A 513 -33.56 -7.38 20.19
CA ILE A 513 -32.20 -6.82 20.04
C ILE A 513 -31.17 -7.92 20.31
N ASN A 514 -31.34 -8.71 21.37
CA ASN A 514 -30.43 -9.79 21.72
C ASN A 514 -30.31 -10.87 20.65
N THR A 515 -31.28 -11.01 19.74
CA THR A 515 -31.12 -11.93 18.60
C THR A 515 -30.00 -11.51 17.67
N PHE A 516 -29.74 -10.20 17.52
CA PHE A 516 -28.79 -9.66 16.55
C PHE A 516 -27.33 -9.61 17.04
N TYR A 517 -27.09 -9.73 18.35
CA TYR A 517 -25.76 -9.57 18.96
C TYR A 517 -25.33 -10.84 19.71
N GLU A 518 -24.02 -11.03 19.89
CA GLU A 518 -23.46 -12.18 20.61
C GLU A 518 -22.75 -11.77 21.90
N ASP A 519 -21.89 -10.76 21.80
CA ASP A 519 -21.02 -10.32 22.91
C ASP A 519 -21.67 -9.24 23.78
N VAL A 520 -22.69 -8.54 23.26
CA VAL A 520 -23.39 -7.47 23.97
C VAL A 520 -24.87 -7.84 24.11
N LYS A 521 -25.38 -7.81 25.33
CA LYS A 521 -26.79 -8.12 25.63
C LYS A 521 -27.52 -6.93 26.24
N SER A 522 -28.71 -6.67 25.71
CA SER A 522 -29.75 -5.89 26.35
C SER A 522 -30.31 -6.60 27.57
N SER A 523 -30.26 -5.95 28.75
CA SER A 523 -30.81 -6.47 30.01
C SER A 523 -32.13 -5.76 30.39
N GLN A 524 -32.88 -6.37 31.33
CA GLN A 524 -34.16 -5.87 31.85
C GLN A 524 -34.05 -5.37 33.30
N ASP A 525 -32.87 -4.93 33.77
CA ASP A 525 -32.70 -4.57 35.18
C ASP A 525 -33.63 -3.41 35.57
N GLU A 526 -34.62 -3.68 36.44
CA GLU A 526 -35.71 -2.77 36.85
C GLU A 526 -35.22 -1.46 37.50
N LYS A 527 -33.92 -1.37 37.83
CA LYS A 527 -33.28 -0.15 38.37
C LYS A 527 -32.77 0.83 37.31
N ASP A 528 -32.80 0.47 36.03
CA ASP A 528 -32.35 1.31 34.92
C ASP A 528 -33.37 1.26 33.78
N GLU A 529 -34.51 1.95 33.95
CA GLU A 529 -35.66 2.02 33.02
C GLU A 529 -35.30 2.46 31.57
N ASN A 530 -34.03 2.79 31.27
CA ASN A 530 -33.57 3.29 29.98
C ASN A 530 -32.43 2.47 29.33
N TYR A 531 -32.19 1.21 29.69
CA TYR A 531 -31.10 0.43 29.06
C TYR A 531 -31.29 0.21 27.54
N VAL A 532 -32.49 -0.18 27.07
CA VAL A 532 -32.79 -0.31 25.63
C VAL A 532 -32.58 1.02 24.89
N LYS A 533 -32.95 2.13 25.54
CA LYS A 533 -32.74 3.48 25.00
C LYS A 533 -31.26 3.81 24.90
N LYS A 534 -30.46 3.55 25.94
CA LYS A 534 -28.99 3.72 25.94
C LYS A 534 -28.32 2.89 24.83
N PHE A 535 -28.74 1.63 24.66
CA PHE A 535 -28.24 0.76 23.59
C PHE A 535 -28.52 1.35 22.20
N ILE A 536 -29.74 1.83 21.99
CA ILE A 536 -30.13 2.46 20.71
C ILE A 536 -29.43 3.80 20.49
N ASP A 537 -29.26 4.61 21.54
CA ASP A 537 -28.55 5.88 21.44
C ASP A 537 -27.06 5.64 21.08
N ASN A 538 -26.44 4.57 21.57
CA ASN A 538 -25.12 4.13 21.10
C ASN A 538 -25.12 3.74 19.62
N LEU A 539 -26.13 3.01 19.14
CA LEU A 539 -26.25 2.65 17.72
C LEU A 539 -26.48 3.88 16.83
N LYS A 540 -27.26 4.87 17.28
CA LYS A 540 -27.44 6.15 16.59
C LYS A 540 -26.13 6.90 16.48
N ALA A 541 -25.35 6.94 17.56
CA ALA A 541 -24.02 7.56 17.54
C ALA A 541 -23.07 6.88 16.54
N ARG A 542 -23.18 5.55 16.37
CA ARG A 542 -22.40 4.76 15.39
C ARG A 542 -22.83 4.98 13.94
N ILE A 543 -24.11 5.28 13.69
CA ILE A 543 -24.63 5.51 12.34
C ILE A 543 -24.43 6.96 11.86
N ASN A 544 -24.34 7.93 12.78
CA ASN A 544 -24.14 9.35 12.49
C ASN A 544 -22.93 9.60 11.56
N PRO A 545 -23.06 10.37 10.45
CA PRO A 545 -24.18 11.23 10.02
C PRO A 545 -25.29 10.54 9.22
N GLY A 546 -25.26 9.23 9.05
CA GLY A 546 -26.35 8.48 8.45
C GLY A 546 -27.67 8.59 9.22
N LEU A 547 -28.78 8.40 8.53
CA LEU A 547 -30.11 8.31 9.15
C LEU A 547 -30.27 6.96 9.87
N PHE A 548 -30.70 7.00 11.14
CA PHE A 548 -31.02 5.81 11.93
C PHE A 548 -32.32 5.15 11.42
N THR A 549 -32.20 4.37 10.36
CA THR A 549 -33.30 3.67 9.68
C THR A 549 -33.01 2.18 9.62
N SER A 550 -34.07 1.37 9.68
CA SER A 550 -34.03 -0.09 9.59
C SER A 550 -33.46 -0.60 8.27
N SER A 551 -33.88 0.00 7.14
CA SER A 551 -33.68 -0.59 5.82
C SER A 551 -32.29 -0.42 5.22
N ASN A 552 -31.53 0.62 5.60
CA ASN A 552 -30.28 0.92 4.89
C ASN A 552 -29.05 0.89 5.82
N ASN A 553 -29.11 1.54 6.98
CA ASN A 553 -27.90 1.73 7.81
C ASN A 553 -27.77 0.74 8.97
N LEU A 554 -28.86 0.41 9.68
CA LEU A 554 -28.78 -0.45 10.86
C LEU A 554 -28.56 -1.92 10.49
N GLN A 555 -29.28 -2.43 9.49
CA GLN A 555 -29.07 -3.80 9.01
C GLN A 555 -27.65 -3.98 8.49
N LYS A 556 -27.14 -3.01 7.72
CA LYS A 556 -25.74 -3.00 7.27
C LYS A 556 -24.76 -3.05 8.45
N LEU A 557 -24.87 -2.14 9.42
CA LEU A 557 -23.99 -2.09 10.59
C LEU A 557 -23.90 -3.44 11.33
N ILE A 558 -25.00 -4.20 11.35
CA ILE A 558 -25.14 -5.48 12.06
C ILE A 558 -24.60 -6.66 11.25
N PHE A 559 -24.84 -6.68 9.93
CA PHE A 559 -24.52 -7.83 9.07
C PHE A 559 -23.22 -7.67 8.29
N THR A 560 -22.63 -6.47 8.20
CA THR A 560 -21.35 -6.23 7.50
C THR A 560 -20.20 -5.96 8.46
N GLN A 561 -18.98 -6.08 7.98
CA GLN A 561 -17.82 -5.55 8.68
C GLN A 561 -17.90 -4.02 8.74
N ASN A 562 -17.30 -3.46 9.79
CA ASN A 562 -17.20 -2.01 9.98
C ASN A 562 -15.72 -1.58 9.85
N PRO A 563 -15.46 -0.32 9.44
CA PRO A 563 -14.12 0.19 9.24
C PRO A 563 -13.47 0.60 10.58
N SER A 564 -13.10 -0.39 11.40
CA SER A 564 -12.38 -0.12 12.66
C SER A 564 -11.02 0.53 12.42
N PRO A 565 -10.52 1.32 13.38
CA PRO A 565 -9.15 1.85 13.34
C PRO A 565 -8.11 0.77 13.00
N ALA A 566 -8.13 -0.38 13.69
CA ALA A 566 -7.22 -1.48 13.39
C ALA A 566 -7.35 -2.03 11.96
N ARG A 567 -8.59 -2.16 11.44
CA ARG A 567 -8.81 -2.65 10.07
C ARG A 567 -8.35 -1.65 9.03
N LEU A 568 -8.62 -0.36 9.24
CA LEU A 568 -8.18 0.72 8.36
C LEU A 568 -6.65 0.80 8.30
N TYR A 569 -5.98 0.72 9.46
CA TYR A 569 -4.52 0.64 9.53
C TYR A 569 -3.99 -0.56 8.73
N ARG A 570 -4.63 -1.70 8.88
CA ARG A 570 -4.20 -2.93 8.22
C ARG A 570 -4.41 -2.92 6.71
N ILE A 571 -5.47 -2.28 6.20
CA ILE A 571 -5.77 -2.23 4.76
C ILE A 571 -4.58 -1.70 3.94
N TRP A 572 -4.01 -0.56 4.35
CA TRP A 572 -2.90 0.04 3.61
C TRP A 572 -1.57 -0.65 3.90
N LYS A 573 -1.39 -1.24 5.09
CA LYS A 573 -0.23 -2.08 5.38
C LYS A 573 -0.22 -3.35 4.54
N GLU A 574 -1.37 -3.95 4.24
CA GLU A 574 -1.42 -5.13 3.38
C GLU A 574 -1.09 -4.83 1.90
N THR A 575 -1.39 -3.62 1.41
CA THR A 575 -0.98 -3.23 0.05
C THR A 575 0.50 -2.87 -0.01
N GLU A 576 1.06 -2.29 1.05
CA GLU A 576 2.51 -2.10 1.23
C GLU A 576 3.25 -3.45 1.30
N ASP A 577 2.78 -4.39 2.14
CA ASP A 577 3.29 -5.76 2.25
C ASP A 577 3.25 -6.47 0.89
N PHE A 578 2.21 -6.24 0.08
CA PHE A 578 2.11 -6.83 -1.25
C PHE A 578 3.24 -6.35 -2.17
N PHE A 579 3.61 -5.07 -2.10
CA PHE A 579 4.73 -4.56 -2.89
C PHE A 579 6.09 -5.11 -2.41
N ASP A 580 6.25 -5.37 -1.12
CA ASP A 580 7.41 -6.11 -0.60
C ASP A 580 7.46 -7.53 -1.17
N LEU A 581 6.31 -8.22 -1.21
CA LEU A 581 6.19 -9.54 -1.81
C LEU A 581 6.49 -9.52 -3.32
N VAL A 582 6.07 -8.48 -4.05
CA VAL A 582 6.42 -8.32 -5.49
C VAL A 582 7.94 -8.27 -5.66
N THR A 583 8.63 -7.45 -4.86
CA THR A 583 10.09 -7.34 -4.93
C THR A 583 10.78 -8.66 -4.57
N GLN A 584 10.28 -9.41 -3.58
CA GLN A 584 10.79 -10.74 -3.22
C GLN A 584 10.52 -11.77 -4.33
N GLU A 585 9.33 -11.78 -4.89
CA GLU A 585 8.93 -12.69 -5.97
C GLU A 585 9.79 -12.48 -7.22
N ILE A 586 10.13 -11.23 -7.57
CA ILE A 586 11.07 -10.91 -8.65
C ILE A 586 12.43 -11.53 -8.35
N LYS A 587 12.95 -11.37 -7.13
CA LYS A 587 14.25 -11.94 -6.72
C LYS A 587 14.26 -13.46 -6.77
N GLU A 588 13.19 -14.11 -6.31
CA GLU A 588 13.15 -15.57 -6.16
C GLU A 588 12.79 -16.30 -7.46
N LYS A 589 11.84 -15.77 -8.24
CA LYS A 589 11.30 -16.45 -9.43
C LYS A 589 11.84 -15.93 -10.75
N VAL A 590 12.14 -14.64 -10.86
CA VAL A 590 12.69 -14.04 -12.09
C VAL A 590 14.21 -14.08 -12.08
N TYR A 591 14.83 -13.80 -10.93
CA TYR A 591 16.28 -13.79 -10.77
C TYR A 591 16.81 -14.84 -9.75
N PRO A 592 16.42 -16.13 -9.84
CA PRO A 592 17.03 -17.17 -9.01
C PRO A 592 18.54 -17.28 -9.26
N HIS A 593 18.97 -16.85 -10.45
CA HIS A 593 20.36 -16.64 -10.81
C HIS A 593 20.59 -15.14 -11.05
N LYS A 594 21.24 -14.51 -10.08
CA LYS A 594 21.63 -13.10 -10.11
C LYS A 594 22.54 -12.79 -11.31
N TRP A 595 22.47 -11.56 -11.79
CA TRP A 595 23.43 -11.04 -12.77
C TRP A 595 24.78 -10.80 -12.10
N LYS A 596 25.85 -10.75 -12.89
CA LYS A 596 27.21 -10.63 -12.36
C LYS A 596 27.89 -9.37 -12.86
N ARG A 597 28.58 -8.72 -11.95
CA ARG A 597 29.58 -7.68 -12.25
C ARG A 597 30.98 -8.22 -11.97
N ILE A 598 31.98 -7.62 -12.59
CA ILE A 598 33.38 -7.98 -12.39
C ILE A 598 34.06 -6.89 -11.56
N LYS A 599 34.58 -7.28 -10.40
CA LYS A 599 35.58 -6.51 -9.66
C LYS A 599 36.96 -6.85 -10.19
N PHE A 600 37.78 -5.85 -10.42
CA PHE A 600 39.17 -6.04 -10.82
C PHE A 600 40.11 -4.98 -10.22
N SER A 601 41.39 -5.28 -10.14
CA SER A 601 42.39 -4.33 -9.65
C SER A 601 43.60 -4.23 -10.56
N VAL A 602 44.20 -3.04 -10.59
CA VAL A 602 45.44 -2.76 -11.32
C VAL A 602 46.53 -2.31 -10.35
N ASN A 603 47.79 -2.39 -10.76
CA ASN A 603 48.88 -1.78 -9.98
C ASN A 603 48.72 -0.25 -10.01
N TYR A 604 48.40 0.34 -8.86
CA TYR A 604 48.09 1.76 -8.77
C TYR A 604 49.30 2.67 -9.06
N GLU A 605 50.51 2.22 -8.71
CA GLU A 605 51.73 2.97 -9.02
C GLU A 605 52.05 2.94 -10.53
N ASP A 606 51.83 1.79 -11.19
CA ASP A 606 51.95 1.68 -12.65
C ASP A 606 50.90 2.56 -13.36
N LEU A 607 49.65 2.54 -12.87
CA LEU A 607 48.56 3.40 -13.33
C LEU A 607 48.94 4.88 -13.20
N LYS A 608 49.38 5.33 -12.02
CA LYS A 608 49.83 6.72 -11.79
C LYS A 608 50.98 7.12 -12.69
N SER A 609 51.93 6.22 -12.94
CA SER A 609 53.10 6.51 -13.79
C SER A 609 52.75 6.73 -15.26
N LYS A 610 51.59 6.22 -15.72
CA LYS A 610 51.14 6.26 -17.12
C LYS A 610 50.05 7.30 -17.39
N ILE A 611 49.48 7.93 -16.37
CA ILE A 611 48.39 8.91 -16.47
C ILE A 611 48.95 10.32 -16.28
N ASN A 612 48.50 11.26 -17.10
CA ASN A 612 48.95 12.66 -17.05
C ASN A 612 48.30 13.47 -15.91
N GLN A 613 47.35 12.88 -15.19
CA GLN A 613 46.49 13.46 -14.16
C GLN A 613 46.17 12.40 -13.08
N GLU A 614 45.54 12.79 -11.98
CA GLU A 614 45.08 11.83 -10.97
C GLU A 614 43.79 11.14 -11.45
N VAL A 615 43.66 9.83 -11.23
CA VAL A 615 42.41 9.12 -11.57
C VAL A 615 41.38 9.47 -10.50
N PRO A 616 40.23 10.06 -10.88
CA PRO A 616 39.25 10.47 -9.90
C PRO A 616 38.69 9.25 -9.17
N GLU A 617 38.72 9.29 -7.85
CA GLU A 617 38.07 8.30 -6.99
C GLU A 617 36.55 8.45 -7.07
N ASN A 618 35.83 7.37 -6.77
CA ASN A 618 34.37 7.33 -6.73
C ASN A 618 33.69 7.85 -8.01
N THR A 619 34.28 7.56 -9.17
CA THR A 619 33.88 8.13 -10.45
C THR A 619 33.65 7.06 -11.51
N PRO A 620 32.52 7.09 -12.25
CA PRO A 620 32.29 6.30 -13.45
C PRO A 620 33.26 6.69 -14.57
N LEU A 621 33.86 5.68 -15.20
CA LEU A 621 34.83 5.82 -16.28
C LEU A 621 34.48 4.84 -17.40
N ILE A 622 34.84 5.17 -18.62
CA ILE A 622 34.76 4.25 -19.76
C ILE A 622 36.16 3.76 -20.06
N ILE A 623 36.33 2.44 -20.17
CA ILE A 623 37.54 1.82 -20.73
C ILE A 623 37.22 1.16 -22.05
N LYS A 624 38.22 1.13 -22.92
CA LYS A 624 38.16 0.40 -24.18
C LYS A 624 38.98 -0.89 -24.08
N ILE A 625 38.42 -2.00 -24.56
CA ILE A 625 39.08 -3.30 -24.59
C ILE A 625 39.05 -3.81 -26.04
N LYS A 626 40.23 -4.00 -26.62
CA LYS A 626 40.37 -4.41 -28.02
C LYS A 626 39.83 -5.83 -28.21
N GLY A 627 38.98 -6.03 -29.22
CA GLY A 627 38.41 -7.34 -29.57
C GLY A 627 37.19 -7.74 -28.72
N LEU A 628 36.81 -6.92 -27.75
CA LEU A 628 35.52 -7.02 -27.06
C LEU A 628 34.45 -6.37 -27.94
N GLU A 629 33.29 -6.98 -28.07
CA GLU A 629 32.17 -6.44 -28.85
C GLU A 629 30.96 -6.27 -27.94
N PRO A 630 30.52 -5.03 -27.64
CA PRO A 630 31.14 -3.73 -28.00
C PRO A 630 32.48 -3.47 -27.27
N GLU A 631 33.35 -2.64 -27.86
CA GLU A 631 34.72 -2.41 -27.32
C GLU A 631 34.75 -1.55 -26.05
N ASN A 632 33.71 -0.75 -25.79
CA ASN A 632 33.66 0.17 -24.67
C ASN A 632 32.91 -0.48 -23.50
N ILE A 633 33.47 -0.38 -22.30
CA ILE A 633 32.83 -0.83 -21.07
C ILE A 633 32.92 0.24 -19.97
N LEU A 634 31.81 0.45 -19.27
CA LEU A 634 31.62 1.36 -18.17
C LEU A 634 32.06 0.68 -16.87
N ILE A 635 32.97 1.34 -16.19
CA ILE A 635 33.57 0.89 -14.93
C ILE A 635 33.47 1.99 -13.88
N PHE A 636 33.58 1.61 -12.62
CA PHE A 636 33.58 2.50 -11.47
C PHE A 636 34.86 2.34 -10.70
N HIS A 637 35.64 3.42 -10.58
CA HIS A 637 36.84 3.45 -9.74
C HIS A 637 36.45 3.79 -8.30
N THR A 638 36.75 2.90 -7.34
CA THR A 638 36.54 3.20 -5.92
C THR A 638 37.72 4.01 -5.38
N SER A 639 38.84 3.35 -5.13
CA SER A 639 40.10 3.93 -4.68
C SER A 639 41.24 2.94 -4.91
N ASN A 640 42.49 3.41 -4.84
CA ASN A 640 43.70 2.58 -4.90
C ASN A 640 43.78 1.60 -6.09
N GLY A 641 43.20 1.96 -7.26
CA GLY A 641 43.22 1.11 -8.45
C GLY A 641 42.27 -0.09 -8.40
N GLU A 642 41.26 -0.07 -7.51
CA GLU A 642 40.14 -1.01 -7.53
C GLU A 642 39.00 -0.50 -8.43
N PHE A 643 38.47 -1.39 -9.27
CA PHE A 643 37.44 -1.08 -10.24
C PHE A 643 36.32 -2.13 -10.25
N TYR A 644 35.12 -1.70 -10.64
CA TYR A 644 33.95 -2.54 -10.83
C TYR A 644 33.35 -2.27 -12.21
N THR A 645 32.91 -3.27 -12.94
CA THR A 645 32.00 -3.03 -14.07
C THR A 645 30.66 -2.54 -13.53
N ILE A 646 30.06 -1.54 -14.18
CA ILE A 646 28.77 -0.94 -13.76
C ILE A 646 27.79 -0.86 -14.92
N GLU A 647 27.83 -1.85 -15.81
CA GLU A 647 26.83 -2.07 -16.84
C GLU A 647 26.50 -3.55 -17.01
N SER A 648 25.37 -3.85 -17.67
CA SER A 648 24.98 -5.21 -18.01
C SER A 648 26.04 -5.85 -18.89
N LEU A 649 26.55 -6.99 -18.45
CA LEU A 649 27.60 -7.72 -19.17
C LEU A 649 27.02 -8.63 -20.25
N GLU A 650 25.71 -8.88 -20.26
CA GLU A 650 25.05 -9.89 -21.12
C GLU A 650 25.22 -9.60 -22.63
N LYS A 651 25.31 -8.32 -23.02
CA LYS A 651 25.51 -7.90 -24.42
C LYS A 651 26.91 -8.11 -25.00
N PHE A 652 27.91 -8.43 -24.17
CA PHE A 652 29.31 -8.46 -24.59
C PHE A 652 29.73 -9.82 -25.18
N LYS A 653 30.58 -9.78 -26.21
CA LYS A 653 31.18 -10.96 -26.85
C LYS A 653 32.69 -10.80 -27.02
N PHE A 654 33.43 -11.88 -26.87
CA PHE A 654 34.88 -11.92 -27.07
C PHE A 654 35.29 -13.29 -27.62
N GLY A 655 35.54 -13.36 -28.93
CA GLY A 655 35.68 -14.64 -29.63
C GLY A 655 34.40 -15.47 -29.50
N GLU A 656 34.52 -16.72 -29.05
CA GLU A 656 33.40 -17.64 -28.82
C GLU A 656 32.70 -17.45 -27.46
N LYS A 657 33.23 -16.59 -26.59
CA LYS A 657 32.64 -16.33 -25.26
C LYS A 657 31.61 -15.19 -25.34
N SER A 658 30.60 -15.27 -24.48
CA SER A 658 29.58 -14.23 -24.31
C SER A 658 29.44 -13.80 -22.85
N SER A 659 28.72 -12.72 -22.63
CA SER A 659 28.32 -12.21 -21.32
C SER A 659 29.52 -11.95 -20.39
N VAL A 660 29.39 -12.29 -19.11
CA VAL A 660 30.41 -12.14 -18.07
C VAL A 660 31.72 -12.84 -18.43
N ASP A 661 31.66 -14.01 -19.08
CA ASP A 661 32.85 -14.78 -19.45
C ASP A 661 33.66 -14.10 -20.56
N ALA A 662 33.00 -13.40 -21.48
CA ALA A 662 33.66 -12.61 -22.52
C ALA A 662 34.45 -11.45 -21.91
N VAL A 663 33.82 -10.69 -21.01
CA VAL A 663 34.44 -9.53 -20.38
C VAL A 663 35.60 -9.95 -19.46
N GLU A 664 35.43 -11.01 -18.67
CA GLU A 664 36.51 -11.51 -17.81
C GLU A 664 37.72 -11.99 -18.62
N GLU A 665 37.50 -12.65 -19.76
CA GLU A 665 38.59 -13.04 -20.67
C GLU A 665 39.27 -11.83 -21.30
N ALA A 666 38.49 -10.87 -21.79
CA ALA A 666 39.01 -9.67 -22.42
C ALA A 666 39.86 -8.84 -21.43
N LEU A 667 39.41 -8.73 -20.17
CA LEU A 667 40.15 -8.10 -19.08
C LEU A 667 41.51 -8.80 -18.81
N LYS A 668 41.56 -10.14 -18.84
CA LYS A 668 42.81 -10.91 -18.65
C LYS A 668 43.86 -10.65 -19.74
N GLN A 669 43.46 -10.28 -20.96
CA GLN A 669 44.38 -9.93 -22.03
C GLN A 669 44.99 -8.52 -21.89
N GLY A 670 44.54 -7.74 -20.90
CA GLY A 670 45.01 -6.40 -20.60
C GLY A 670 44.09 -5.30 -21.14
N ILE A 671 44.10 -4.13 -20.47
CA ILE A 671 43.23 -3.00 -20.84
C ILE A 671 43.89 -2.19 -21.96
N ALA A 672 43.19 -1.97 -23.07
CA ALA A 672 43.71 -1.29 -24.26
C ALA A 672 42.99 0.06 -24.55
N PHE A 673 43.58 1.13 -24.01
CA PHE A 673 43.63 2.51 -24.52
C PHE A 673 42.36 3.38 -24.43
N GLN A 674 42.50 4.47 -23.66
CA GLN A 674 41.50 5.50 -23.34
C GLN A 674 40.64 5.17 -22.11
N ILE A 675 41.05 5.70 -20.96
CA ILE A 675 40.14 5.96 -19.83
C ILE A 675 39.55 7.34 -20.09
N VAL A 676 38.23 7.42 -20.14
CA VAL A 676 37.50 8.67 -20.38
C VAL A 676 36.46 8.83 -19.29
N GLU A 677 36.28 10.04 -18.79
CA GLU A 677 35.14 10.33 -17.92
C GLU A 677 33.84 10.20 -18.70
N GLU A 678 32.85 9.52 -18.12
CA GLU A 678 31.53 9.36 -18.78
C GLU A 678 30.88 10.72 -19.09
N ASP A 679 31.05 11.69 -18.18
CA ASP A 679 30.47 13.03 -18.25
C ASP A 679 31.28 14.00 -19.16
N ASP A 680 32.54 13.68 -19.51
CA ASP A 680 33.37 14.45 -20.47
C ASP A 680 34.17 13.51 -21.41
N PRO A 681 33.58 13.12 -22.56
CA PRO A 681 34.21 12.25 -23.54
C PRO A 681 35.53 12.79 -24.13
N ASN A 682 35.80 14.09 -23.98
CA ASN A 682 37.01 14.74 -24.48
C ASN A 682 38.16 14.70 -23.47
N ASN A 683 37.86 14.43 -22.19
CA ASN A 683 38.87 14.30 -21.14
C ASN A 683 39.49 12.90 -21.14
N ILE A 684 40.51 12.73 -21.98
CA ILE A 684 41.27 11.48 -22.08
C ILE A 684 42.30 11.40 -20.96
N LEU A 685 42.04 10.58 -19.94
CA LEU A 685 42.92 10.41 -18.79
C LEU A 685 44.20 9.63 -19.17
N LEU A 686 44.10 8.64 -20.06
CA LEU A 686 45.26 7.80 -20.47
C LEU A 686 45.29 7.51 -21.97
N LYS A 687 46.47 7.67 -22.57
CA LYS A 687 46.78 7.31 -23.97
C LYS A 687 48.17 6.68 -24.12
N ASP A 688 48.49 5.69 -23.30
CA ASP A 688 49.75 4.92 -23.38
C ASP A 688 49.53 3.65 -24.20
N LYS A 689 50.38 3.29 -25.17
CA LYS A 689 50.27 2.15 -26.11
C LYS A 689 50.66 0.77 -25.55
N ASN A 690 51.11 0.66 -24.29
CA ASN A 690 51.62 -0.59 -23.73
C ASN A 690 50.67 -1.35 -22.79
N GLY A 691 49.47 -0.81 -22.52
CA GLY A 691 48.41 -1.45 -21.74
C GLY A 691 48.67 -1.48 -20.23
N ILE A 692 47.62 -1.72 -19.46
CA ILE A 692 47.70 -1.94 -18.01
C ILE A 692 47.30 -3.38 -17.72
N GLN A 693 48.15 -4.10 -17.00
CA GLN A 693 47.91 -5.48 -16.61
C GLN A 693 46.99 -5.51 -15.38
N ILE A 694 45.97 -6.35 -15.45
CA ILE A 694 45.03 -6.57 -14.35
C ILE A 694 45.62 -7.63 -13.42
N ASN A 695 45.67 -7.33 -12.13
CA ASN A 695 46.26 -8.19 -11.11
C ASN A 695 45.29 -9.30 -10.69
N ASN A 696 44.06 -8.92 -10.33
CA ASN A 696 43.03 -9.83 -9.82
C ASN A 696 41.68 -9.51 -10.47
N THR A 697 40.86 -10.55 -10.65
CA THR A 697 39.45 -10.44 -11.07
C THR A 697 38.58 -11.32 -10.16
N SER A 698 37.37 -10.85 -9.85
CA SER A 698 36.36 -11.63 -9.13
C SER A 698 34.97 -11.22 -9.57
N ARG A 699 34.02 -12.16 -9.54
CA ARG A 699 32.61 -11.92 -9.87
C ARG A 699 31.82 -11.60 -8.62
N GLU A 700 30.88 -10.66 -8.73
CA GLU A 700 29.97 -10.28 -7.67
C GLU A 700 28.53 -10.32 -8.21
N ASP A 701 27.65 -10.97 -7.47
CA ASP A 701 26.25 -11.17 -7.86
C ASP A 701 25.39 -9.95 -7.46
N TYR A 702 24.45 -9.56 -8.31
CA TYR A 702 23.49 -8.49 -8.04
C TYR A 702 22.11 -8.74 -8.68
N TYR A 703 21.08 -8.08 -8.16
CA TYR A 703 19.76 -8.06 -8.77
C TYR A 703 19.65 -6.93 -9.81
N PRO A 704 19.26 -7.21 -11.06
CA PRO A 704 19.28 -6.24 -12.16
C PRO A 704 18.00 -5.39 -12.22
N PHE A 705 17.54 -4.86 -11.09
CA PHE A 705 16.43 -3.91 -11.07
C PHE A 705 16.63 -2.84 -9.99
N ILE A 706 15.96 -1.70 -10.15
CA ILE A 706 16.05 -0.57 -9.23
C ILE A 706 14.65 -0.20 -8.72
N GLU A 707 14.47 -0.23 -7.41
CA GLU A 707 13.27 0.32 -6.76
C GLU A 707 13.38 1.85 -6.70
N ILE A 708 12.45 2.54 -7.36
CA ILE A 708 12.43 4.01 -7.45
C ILE A 708 11.70 4.61 -6.26
N THR A 709 10.49 4.10 -6.01
CA THR A 709 9.63 4.49 -4.89
C THR A 709 8.74 3.33 -4.52
N LYS A 710 8.46 3.18 -3.23
CA LYS A 710 7.48 2.26 -2.68
C LYS A 710 6.65 2.99 -1.62
N SER A 711 5.35 2.84 -1.73
CA SER A 711 4.37 3.34 -0.76
C SER A 711 3.17 2.40 -0.74
N PRO A 712 2.24 2.53 0.21
CA PRO A 712 1.03 1.71 0.24
C PRO A 712 0.18 1.78 -1.02
N LEU A 713 0.28 2.88 -1.77
CA LEU A 713 -0.49 3.12 -2.99
C LEU A 713 0.26 2.80 -4.27
N SER A 714 1.59 2.74 -4.24
CA SER A 714 2.37 2.60 -5.48
C SER A 714 3.75 1.99 -5.30
N LEU A 715 4.15 1.23 -6.31
CA LEU A 715 5.51 0.72 -6.50
C LEU A 715 5.99 1.11 -7.90
N ARG A 716 7.18 1.69 -7.99
CA ARG A 716 7.83 2.00 -9.27
C ARG A 716 9.18 1.31 -9.36
N LEU A 717 9.37 0.49 -10.38
CA LEU A 717 10.59 -0.28 -10.60
C LEU A 717 11.16 0.05 -11.99
N ILE A 718 12.49 0.16 -12.08
CA ILE A 718 13.18 0.06 -13.37
C ILE A 718 13.75 -1.34 -13.50
N VAL A 719 13.42 -2.02 -14.59
CA VAL A 719 13.78 -3.41 -14.90
C VAL A 719 14.34 -3.51 -16.32
N PRO A 720 15.02 -4.61 -16.70
CA PRO A 720 15.41 -4.86 -18.08
C PRO A 720 14.15 -4.98 -18.95
N ALA A 721 14.15 -4.33 -20.12
CA ALA A 721 12.96 -4.35 -20.98
C ALA A 721 12.61 -5.78 -21.44
N SER A 722 13.61 -6.63 -21.67
CA SER A 722 13.44 -8.06 -22.00
C SER A 722 12.70 -8.85 -20.93
N ASP A 723 12.90 -8.51 -19.66
CA ASP A 723 12.40 -9.29 -18.52
C ASP A 723 11.04 -8.78 -18.03
N SER A 724 10.62 -7.61 -18.52
CA SER A 724 9.43 -6.90 -18.05
C SER A 724 8.15 -7.73 -18.18
N ILE A 725 7.95 -8.49 -19.27
CA ILE A 725 6.77 -9.34 -19.44
C ILE A 725 6.75 -10.49 -18.42
N LEU A 726 7.90 -11.15 -18.20
CA LEU A 726 8.02 -12.22 -17.22
C LEU A 726 7.73 -11.70 -15.79
N ILE A 727 8.21 -10.51 -15.47
CA ILE A 727 7.91 -9.82 -14.20
C ILE A 727 6.41 -9.52 -14.10
N LEU A 728 5.78 -8.99 -15.16
CA LEU A 728 4.36 -8.69 -15.19
C LEU A 728 3.49 -9.94 -14.99
N GLU A 729 3.82 -11.06 -15.63
CA GLU A 729 3.13 -12.33 -15.40
C GLU A 729 3.20 -12.75 -13.94
N SER A 730 4.38 -12.63 -13.33
CA SER A 730 4.60 -12.97 -11.92
C SER A 730 3.74 -12.11 -11.01
N ILE A 731 3.69 -10.80 -11.26
CA ILE A 731 2.84 -9.84 -10.54
C ILE A 731 1.36 -10.20 -10.67
N VAL A 732 0.89 -10.53 -11.89
CA VAL A 732 -0.52 -10.89 -12.11
C VAL A 732 -0.91 -12.15 -11.35
N LYS A 733 -0.07 -13.18 -11.40
CA LYS A 733 -0.28 -14.44 -10.66
C LYS A 733 -0.30 -14.18 -9.15
N LEU A 734 0.66 -13.41 -8.64
CA LEU A 734 0.75 -13.06 -7.23
C LEU A 734 -0.46 -12.24 -6.75
N TYR A 735 -0.90 -11.23 -7.52
CA TYR A 735 -2.10 -10.45 -7.20
C TYR A 735 -3.35 -11.33 -7.16
N ASN A 736 -3.56 -12.18 -8.16
CA ASN A 736 -4.72 -13.05 -8.23
C ASN A 736 -4.76 -14.04 -7.05
N GLN A 737 -3.61 -14.54 -6.62
CA GLN A 737 -3.50 -15.39 -5.43
C GLN A 737 -3.75 -14.60 -4.14
N ARG A 738 -3.12 -13.43 -3.99
CA ARG A 738 -3.16 -12.65 -2.76
C ARG A 738 -4.52 -12.01 -2.49
N PHE A 739 -5.27 -11.67 -3.53
CA PHE A 739 -6.53 -10.95 -3.44
C PHE A 739 -7.72 -11.73 -4.02
N GLU A 740 -7.62 -13.06 -4.12
CA GLU A 740 -8.61 -13.94 -4.75
C GLU A 740 -10.05 -13.66 -4.30
N ARG A 741 -10.27 -13.36 -3.02
CA ARG A 741 -11.60 -13.16 -2.42
C ARG A 741 -12.23 -11.80 -2.69
N VAL A 742 -11.43 -10.86 -3.21
CA VAL A 742 -11.85 -9.47 -3.45
C VAL A 742 -11.51 -9.01 -4.88
N LEU A 743 -11.27 -9.95 -5.79
CA LEU A 743 -11.14 -9.64 -7.22
C LEU A 743 -12.37 -8.84 -7.67
N GLY A 744 -12.13 -7.74 -8.39
CA GLY A 744 -13.18 -6.78 -8.76
C GLY A 744 -13.62 -5.78 -7.69
N LYS A 745 -13.00 -5.79 -6.50
CA LYS A 745 -13.20 -4.77 -5.43
C LYS A 745 -11.94 -3.95 -5.11
N LEU A 746 -10.74 -4.49 -5.35
CA LEU A 746 -9.46 -3.83 -5.11
C LEU A 746 -8.65 -3.73 -6.41
N PRO A 747 -8.71 -2.62 -7.16
CA PRO A 747 -8.04 -2.51 -8.45
C PRO A 747 -6.52 -2.36 -8.30
N LEU A 748 -5.75 -3.07 -9.14
CA LEU A 748 -4.32 -2.86 -9.36
C LEU A 748 -4.11 -2.35 -10.78
N ASN A 749 -3.63 -1.11 -10.90
CA ASN A 749 -3.26 -0.53 -12.18
C ASN A 749 -1.78 -0.80 -12.45
N ILE A 750 -1.45 -1.10 -13.71
CA ILE A 750 -0.09 -1.37 -14.16
C ILE A 750 0.25 -0.58 -15.40
N GLY A 751 1.37 0.14 -15.33
CA GLY A 751 1.98 0.82 -16.46
C GLY A 751 3.31 0.20 -16.84
N LEU A 752 3.55 0.02 -18.15
CA LEU A 752 4.83 -0.44 -18.71
C LEU A 752 5.36 0.58 -19.72
N LEU A 753 6.39 1.33 -19.35
CA LEU A 753 7.02 2.31 -20.25
C LEU A 753 8.44 1.88 -20.60
N VAL A 754 8.69 1.62 -21.88
CA VAL A 754 10.00 1.21 -22.38
C VAL A 754 10.74 2.41 -22.95
N SER A 755 12.04 2.52 -22.70
CA SER A 755 12.90 3.51 -23.34
C SER A 755 14.33 3.00 -23.49
N ASN A 756 15.15 3.71 -24.26
CA ASN A 756 16.60 3.49 -24.20
C ASN A 756 17.14 3.86 -22.80
N ARG A 757 18.19 3.19 -22.33
CA ARG A 757 18.83 3.45 -21.02
C ARG A 757 19.33 4.89 -20.82
N LYS A 758 19.69 5.60 -21.91
CA LYS A 758 20.11 7.01 -21.85
C LYS A 758 18.94 8.00 -22.03
N PHE A 759 17.69 7.52 -22.05
CA PHE A 759 16.51 8.37 -22.08
C PHE A 759 16.41 9.20 -20.78
N PRO A 760 15.97 10.47 -20.83
CA PRO A 760 15.89 11.30 -19.63
C PRO A 760 14.89 10.74 -18.60
N LEU A 761 15.39 10.31 -17.43
CA LEU A 761 14.57 9.62 -16.42
C LEU A 761 13.43 10.47 -15.87
N TYR A 762 13.62 11.78 -15.69
CA TYR A 762 12.54 12.67 -15.26
C TYR A 762 11.36 12.70 -16.25
N VAL A 763 11.61 12.47 -17.55
CA VAL A 763 10.58 12.38 -18.59
C VAL A 763 9.88 11.03 -18.51
N LEU A 764 10.63 9.96 -18.26
CA LEU A 764 10.08 8.61 -18.07
C LEU A 764 9.17 8.55 -16.83
N LEU A 765 9.58 9.19 -15.73
CA LEU A 765 8.77 9.29 -14.51
C LEU A 765 7.54 10.19 -14.72
N ASP A 766 7.66 11.34 -15.39
CA ASP A 766 6.49 12.17 -15.76
C ASP A 766 5.49 11.40 -16.62
N ALA A 767 5.97 10.60 -17.58
CA ALA A 767 5.15 9.72 -18.39
C ALA A 767 4.43 8.66 -17.52
N GLY A 768 5.12 8.10 -16.53
CA GLY A 768 4.54 7.18 -15.56
C GLY A 768 3.40 7.79 -14.74
N GLU A 769 3.56 9.03 -14.27
CA GLU A 769 2.52 9.76 -13.52
C GLU A 769 1.28 10.11 -14.36
N ARG A 770 1.41 10.10 -15.69
CA ARG A 770 0.26 10.34 -16.58
C ARG A 770 -0.62 9.11 -16.73
N LEU A 771 -0.10 7.91 -16.45
CA LEU A 771 -0.86 6.67 -16.55
C LEU A 771 -1.99 6.67 -15.52
N PHE A 772 -3.22 6.46 -15.99
CA PHE A 772 -4.43 6.35 -15.16
C PHE A 772 -4.69 7.54 -14.23
N ASN A 773 -4.17 8.73 -14.57
CA ASN A 773 -4.24 9.90 -13.69
C ASN A 773 -5.61 10.60 -13.66
N THR A 774 -6.56 10.16 -14.49
CA THR A 774 -7.91 10.70 -14.59
C THR A 774 -8.87 9.96 -13.66
N GLU A 775 -9.82 10.69 -13.06
CA GLU A 775 -10.80 10.14 -12.11
C GLU A 775 -11.68 9.01 -12.70
N GLU A 776 -11.83 8.96 -14.03
CA GLU A 776 -12.59 7.92 -14.73
C GLU A 776 -12.07 6.49 -14.48
N PHE A 777 -10.79 6.32 -14.14
CA PHE A 777 -10.19 5.02 -13.80
C PHE A 777 -10.43 4.59 -12.35
N LYS A 778 -10.91 5.50 -11.49
CA LYS A 778 -11.33 5.20 -10.11
C LYS A 778 -12.82 4.84 -10.02
N GLU A 779 -13.57 5.07 -11.09
CA GLU A 779 -15.00 4.83 -11.15
C GLU A 779 -15.32 3.38 -11.52
N PRO A 780 -16.34 2.75 -10.91
CA PRO A 780 -16.65 1.36 -11.19
C PRO A 780 -17.31 1.16 -12.56
N VAL A 781 -17.23 -0.08 -13.04
CA VAL A 781 -17.73 -0.54 -14.34
C VAL A 781 -18.74 -1.66 -14.14
N MET A 782 -19.85 -1.61 -14.87
CA MET A 782 -20.79 -2.74 -14.93
C MET A 782 -20.21 -3.81 -15.86
N MET A 783 -19.86 -4.97 -15.33
CA MET A 783 -19.28 -6.07 -16.12
C MET A 783 -19.45 -7.44 -15.45
N ASP A 784 -19.31 -8.49 -16.22
CA ASP A 784 -19.29 -9.86 -15.72
C ASP A 784 -17.98 -10.14 -14.95
N ALA A 785 -18.04 -11.06 -13.99
CA ALA A 785 -16.83 -11.53 -13.30
C ALA A 785 -15.89 -12.23 -14.28
N TRP A 786 -14.64 -11.76 -14.37
CA TRP A 786 -13.61 -12.27 -15.30
C TRP A 786 -12.76 -13.41 -14.71
N TRP A 787 -12.93 -13.72 -13.43
CA TRP A 787 -12.18 -14.75 -12.71
C TRP A 787 -13.03 -15.99 -12.44
N ASP A 788 -12.38 -17.06 -12.00
CA ASP A 788 -13.10 -18.25 -11.54
C ASP A 788 -13.85 -17.97 -10.24
N ILE A 789 -15.17 -17.90 -10.34
CA ILE A 789 -16.06 -17.65 -9.19
C ILE A 789 -16.40 -18.92 -8.41
N THR A 790 -16.02 -20.13 -8.86
CA THR A 790 -16.48 -21.40 -8.26
C THR A 790 -16.16 -21.49 -6.76
N GLY A 791 -14.96 -21.06 -6.35
CA GLY A 791 -14.55 -21.03 -4.95
C GLY A 791 -15.32 -20.03 -4.08
N LEU A 792 -15.82 -18.93 -4.67
CA LEU A 792 -16.50 -17.84 -3.94
C LEU A 792 -18.02 -17.92 -3.98
N ARG A 793 -18.62 -18.73 -4.87
CA ARG A 793 -20.08 -18.86 -4.98
C ARG A 793 -20.77 -19.23 -3.66
N ASN A 794 -20.09 -19.98 -2.81
CA ASN A 794 -20.61 -20.42 -1.51
C ASN A 794 -19.96 -19.66 -0.34
N ASP A 795 -19.11 -18.67 -0.60
CA ASP A 795 -18.51 -17.84 0.44
C ASP A 795 -19.54 -16.83 0.93
N LYS A 796 -20.01 -17.04 2.16
CA LYS A 796 -21.05 -16.22 2.78
C LYS A 796 -20.58 -14.83 3.21
N TYR A 797 -19.27 -14.59 3.25
CA TYR A 797 -18.67 -13.37 3.79
C TYR A 797 -18.18 -12.44 2.69
N TYR A 798 -17.45 -12.97 1.71
CA TYR A 798 -16.80 -12.20 0.64
C TYR A 798 -17.53 -12.29 -0.70
N GLY A 799 -18.39 -13.30 -0.89
CA GLY A 799 -18.99 -13.66 -2.18
C GLY A 799 -20.09 -12.72 -2.70
N SER A 800 -20.43 -11.65 -1.98
CA SER A 800 -21.46 -10.67 -2.37
C SER A 800 -20.86 -9.44 -3.03
N TYR A 801 -21.42 -9.01 -4.16
CA TYR A 801 -20.90 -7.93 -5.00
C TYR A 801 -21.97 -6.90 -5.35
N PRO A 802 -21.60 -5.62 -5.52
CA PRO A 802 -22.58 -4.59 -5.85
C PRO A 802 -23.20 -4.79 -7.24
N ILE A 803 -24.50 -4.56 -7.36
CA ILE A 803 -25.26 -4.67 -8.62
C ILE A 803 -25.83 -3.33 -9.10
N ARG A 804 -25.70 -2.28 -8.29
CA ARG A 804 -26.17 -0.92 -8.57
C ARG A 804 -25.15 0.09 -8.09
N ARG A 805 -25.05 1.23 -8.79
CA ARG A 805 -24.23 2.36 -8.33
C ARG A 805 -24.92 3.00 -7.11
N PRO A 806 -24.18 3.38 -6.08
CA PRO A 806 -24.78 4.05 -4.95
C PRO A 806 -25.04 5.52 -5.31
N ASP A 807 -26.23 6.03 -5.01
CA ASP A 807 -26.59 7.44 -5.17
C ASP A 807 -25.90 8.29 -4.08
N ASN A 808 -24.60 8.54 -4.24
CA ASN A 808 -23.73 9.31 -3.32
C ASN A 808 -23.60 8.72 -1.89
N GLN A 809 -23.87 7.43 -1.68
CA GLN A 809 -23.82 6.76 -0.37
C GLN A 809 -22.90 5.52 -0.39
N LYS A 810 -22.69 4.89 0.78
CA LYS A 810 -22.06 3.56 0.86
C LYS A 810 -23.07 2.50 0.37
N TYR A 811 -22.60 1.35 -0.12
CA TYR A 811 -23.50 0.24 -0.52
C TYR A 811 -24.36 -0.25 0.64
N ASN A 812 -25.66 -0.44 0.43
CA ASN A 812 -26.55 -1.13 1.37
C ASN A 812 -26.64 -2.61 1.01
N LEU A 813 -27.25 -3.42 1.88
CA LEU A 813 -27.37 -4.86 1.63
C LEU A 813 -28.23 -5.17 0.40
N ASP A 814 -29.25 -4.36 0.11
CA ASP A 814 -30.09 -4.48 -1.09
C ASP A 814 -29.35 -4.13 -2.39
N ASP A 815 -28.17 -3.51 -2.29
CA ASP A 815 -27.30 -3.21 -3.44
C ASP A 815 -26.33 -4.37 -3.76
N LEU A 816 -26.29 -5.41 -2.92
CA LEU A 816 -25.36 -6.53 -3.03
C LEU A 816 -26.08 -7.82 -3.46
N ASP A 817 -25.42 -8.62 -4.29
CA ASP A 817 -25.90 -9.96 -4.63
C ASP A 817 -24.75 -10.97 -4.70
N PRO A 818 -24.96 -12.26 -4.35
CA PRO A 818 -23.94 -13.28 -4.47
C PRO A 818 -23.43 -13.46 -5.90
N LEU A 819 -22.15 -13.84 -6.05
CA LEU A 819 -21.56 -14.17 -7.34
C LEU A 819 -22.28 -15.32 -8.05
N SER A 820 -22.62 -15.12 -9.32
CA SER A 820 -23.28 -16.09 -10.18
C SER A 820 -22.80 -15.97 -11.63
N LYS A 821 -22.83 -17.09 -12.38
CA LYS A 821 -22.32 -17.13 -13.75
C LYS A 821 -23.25 -16.34 -14.68
N GLY A 822 -22.68 -15.47 -15.52
CA GLY A 822 -23.43 -14.68 -16.52
C GLY A 822 -24.25 -13.53 -15.92
N LYS A 823 -24.02 -13.19 -14.65
CA LYS A 823 -24.54 -11.98 -14.04
C LYS A 823 -23.45 -10.90 -14.04
N SER A 824 -23.84 -9.68 -14.38
CA SER A 824 -22.97 -8.51 -14.32
C SER A 824 -23.05 -7.83 -12.95
N TYR A 825 -21.94 -7.23 -12.53
CA TYR A 825 -21.76 -6.53 -11.27
C TYR A 825 -21.07 -5.18 -11.49
N ILE A 826 -21.17 -4.29 -10.51
CA ILE A 826 -20.44 -3.03 -10.45
C ILE A 826 -19.08 -3.31 -9.81
N LEU A 827 -18.05 -3.42 -10.65
CA LEU A 827 -16.69 -3.82 -10.28
C LEU A 827 -15.70 -2.66 -10.42
N TYR A 828 -14.61 -2.74 -9.67
CA TYR A 828 -13.44 -1.87 -9.77
C TYR A 828 -12.30 -2.67 -10.43
N PRO A 829 -12.25 -2.74 -11.78
CA PRO A 829 -11.17 -3.42 -12.48
C PRO A 829 -9.89 -2.59 -12.40
N GLY A 830 -8.74 -3.28 -12.34
CA GLY A 830 -7.45 -2.66 -12.61
C GLY A 830 -7.22 -2.48 -14.11
N TYR A 831 -6.36 -1.54 -14.49
CA TYR A 831 -6.03 -1.21 -15.88
C TYR A 831 -4.57 -1.49 -16.21
N PHE A 832 -4.31 -1.81 -17.47
CA PHE A 832 -2.97 -2.01 -18.02
C PHE A 832 -2.77 -1.18 -19.28
N ASP A 833 -1.66 -0.47 -19.34
CA ASP A 833 -1.27 0.33 -20.49
C ASP A 833 0.24 0.36 -20.62
N PHE A 834 0.72 0.57 -21.85
CA PHE A 834 2.13 0.51 -22.18
C PHE A 834 2.47 1.47 -23.31
N ASP A 835 3.72 1.90 -23.36
CA ASP A 835 4.23 2.67 -24.49
C ASP A 835 5.76 2.57 -24.64
N LEU A 836 6.26 2.89 -25.84
CA LEU A 836 7.68 3.04 -26.14
C LEU A 836 8.01 4.52 -26.29
N LEU A 837 8.86 5.04 -25.40
CA LEU A 837 9.31 6.43 -25.45
C LEU A 837 10.66 6.53 -26.17
N LEU A 838 10.64 7.08 -27.38
CA LEU A 838 11.81 7.34 -28.22
C LEU A 838 12.25 8.80 -28.12
N GLY A 839 11.29 9.71 -27.99
CA GLY A 839 11.48 11.14 -27.85
C GLY A 839 10.78 11.69 -26.62
N THR A 840 11.15 12.90 -26.21
CA THR A 840 10.53 13.51 -25.03
C THR A 840 9.05 13.82 -25.24
N GLN A 841 8.62 14.10 -26.48
CA GLN A 841 7.23 14.43 -26.80
C GLN A 841 6.28 13.24 -26.64
N ASP A 842 6.79 12.01 -26.72
CA ASP A 842 5.98 10.78 -26.67
C ASP A 842 5.23 10.64 -25.34
N ARG A 843 5.71 11.27 -24.26
CA ARG A 843 4.98 11.33 -22.97
C ARG A 843 3.58 11.94 -23.10
N TYR A 844 3.33 12.77 -24.10
CA TYR A 844 2.03 13.40 -24.33
C TYR A 844 1.06 12.51 -25.11
N ASN A 845 1.54 11.40 -25.69
CA ASN A 845 0.67 10.33 -26.20
C ASN A 845 -0.10 9.69 -25.03
N ILE A 846 0.44 9.82 -23.81
CA ILE A 846 -0.20 9.39 -22.57
C ILE A 846 -1.18 10.45 -22.10
N ASN A 847 -2.36 10.42 -22.71
CA ASN A 847 -3.52 11.20 -22.32
C ASN A 847 -4.80 10.39 -22.52
N TYR A 848 -5.80 10.61 -21.67
CA TYR A 848 -7.02 9.84 -21.65
C TYR A 848 -8.27 10.72 -21.77
N GLU A 849 -9.24 10.23 -22.53
CA GLU A 849 -10.58 10.80 -22.59
C GLU A 849 -11.58 9.67 -22.83
N GLY A 850 -12.52 9.50 -21.90
CA GLY A 850 -13.54 8.46 -21.98
C GLY A 850 -12.97 7.06 -21.73
N ARG A 851 -12.00 6.93 -20.82
CA ARG A 851 -11.25 5.71 -20.48
C ARG A 851 -10.51 5.08 -21.66
N ARG A 852 -10.18 5.88 -22.66
CA ARG A 852 -9.37 5.47 -23.82
C ARG A 852 -8.30 6.52 -24.06
N ARG A 853 -7.22 6.13 -24.74
CA ARG A 853 -6.24 7.08 -25.29
C ARG A 853 -6.95 8.17 -26.08
N ALA A 854 -6.61 9.43 -25.81
CA ALA A 854 -7.33 10.58 -26.37
C ALA A 854 -7.02 10.81 -27.86
N ASP A 855 -5.81 10.43 -28.30
CA ASP A 855 -5.36 10.61 -29.68
C ASP A 855 -6.21 9.80 -30.68
N GLU A 856 -6.52 10.40 -31.84
CA GLU A 856 -7.41 9.82 -32.85
C GLU A 856 -6.85 8.53 -33.46
N ASP A 857 -5.54 8.45 -33.67
CA ASP A 857 -4.92 7.25 -34.23
C ASP A 857 -4.98 6.11 -33.21
N TYR A 858 -4.70 6.38 -31.92
CA TYR A 858 -4.90 5.38 -30.88
C TYR A 858 -6.36 4.92 -30.80
N ARG A 859 -7.34 5.83 -30.89
CA ARG A 859 -8.77 5.46 -30.88
C ARG A 859 -9.17 4.57 -32.05
N LEU A 860 -8.49 4.72 -33.18
CA LEU A 860 -8.74 3.96 -34.39
C LEU A 860 -8.17 2.54 -34.33
N PHE A 861 -6.96 2.36 -33.77
CA PHE A 861 -6.24 1.07 -33.80
C PHE A 861 -6.24 0.28 -32.49
N SER A 862 -6.52 0.94 -31.37
CA SER A 862 -6.22 0.43 -30.04
C SER A 862 -7.41 0.61 -29.10
N ASN A 863 -7.68 -0.38 -28.25
CA ASN A 863 -8.67 -0.22 -27.17
C ASN A 863 -8.03 0.16 -25.83
N ARG A 864 -6.74 0.52 -25.83
CA ARG A 864 -5.99 0.88 -24.62
C ARG A 864 -6.57 2.10 -23.87
N PRO A 865 -6.54 2.08 -22.53
CA PRO A 865 -6.00 1.00 -21.68
C PRO A 865 -6.80 -0.31 -21.69
N CYS A 866 -6.07 -1.43 -21.62
CA CYS A 866 -6.67 -2.74 -21.40
C CYS A 866 -7.01 -2.91 -19.91
N TYR A 867 -7.77 -3.95 -19.56
CA TYR A 867 -7.85 -4.36 -18.16
C TYR A 867 -6.61 -5.14 -17.75
N PHE A 868 -6.17 -4.96 -16.51
CA PHE A 868 -4.96 -5.58 -15.97
C PHE A 868 -4.96 -7.12 -16.07
N TYR A 869 -6.10 -7.77 -15.86
CA TYR A 869 -6.19 -9.24 -15.98
C TYR A 869 -5.93 -9.74 -17.41
N GLN A 870 -6.01 -8.88 -18.42
CA GLN A 870 -5.78 -9.23 -19.81
C GLN A 870 -4.30 -9.35 -20.16
N ILE A 871 -3.36 -8.97 -19.27
CA ILE A 871 -1.91 -9.15 -19.49
C ILE A 871 -1.60 -10.61 -19.84
N LEU A 872 -2.13 -11.57 -19.08
CA LEU A 872 -1.92 -13.00 -19.36
C LEU A 872 -2.55 -13.43 -20.69
N GLN A 873 -3.69 -12.83 -21.06
CA GLN A 873 -4.32 -13.09 -22.37
C GLN A 873 -3.45 -12.56 -23.52
N MET A 874 -2.76 -11.43 -23.35
CA MET A 874 -1.83 -10.90 -24.35
C MET A 874 -0.62 -11.82 -24.50
N VAL A 875 -0.08 -12.35 -23.39
CA VAL A 875 1.00 -13.35 -23.41
C VAL A 875 0.58 -14.60 -24.15
N ASP A 876 -0.56 -15.19 -23.77
CA ASP A 876 -1.08 -16.40 -24.40
C ASP A 876 -1.31 -16.20 -25.90
N LEU A 877 -1.89 -15.06 -26.29
CA LEU A 877 -2.12 -14.71 -27.68
C LEU A 877 -0.81 -14.54 -28.46
N TRP A 878 0.19 -13.90 -27.87
CA TRP A 878 1.51 -13.76 -28.49
C TRP A 878 2.21 -15.10 -28.70
N GLU A 879 2.17 -15.99 -27.70
CA GLU A 879 2.70 -17.35 -27.82
C GLU A 879 1.98 -18.16 -28.90
N ILE A 880 0.66 -17.99 -29.05
CA ILE A 880 -0.09 -18.60 -30.15
C ILE A 880 0.42 -18.10 -31.50
N LEU A 881 0.61 -16.79 -31.68
CA LEU A 881 1.12 -16.22 -32.94
C LEU A 881 2.53 -16.74 -33.24
N LYS A 882 3.45 -16.54 -32.30
CA LYS A 882 4.87 -16.88 -32.42
C LYS A 882 5.11 -18.36 -32.74
N ASN A 883 4.30 -19.26 -32.17
CA ASN A 883 4.46 -20.70 -32.38
C ASN A 883 3.77 -21.24 -33.65
N ASN A 884 2.88 -20.48 -34.28
CA ASN A 884 2.06 -20.97 -35.41
C ASN A 884 2.28 -20.23 -36.73
N ILE A 885 2.79 -19.00 -36.71
CA ILE A 885 3.01 -18.17 -37.92
C ILE A 885 4.35 -17.43 -37.86
N SER A 886 4.89 -17.10 -39.03
CA SER A 886 6.16 -16.39 -39.17
C SER A 886 6.04 -14.90 -38.84
N SER A 887 7.18 -14.24 -38.62
CA SER A 887 7.26 -12.78 -38.45
C SER A 887 6.65 -12.00 -39.63
N SER A 888 6.81 -12.52 -40.86
CA SER A 888 6.23 -11.92 -42.07
C SER A 888 4.71 -12.07 -42.12
N GLN A 889 4.16 -13.21 -41.67
CA GLN A 889 2.71 -13.42 -41.57
C GLN A 889 2.09 -12.53 -40.49
N ILE A 890 2.76 -12.35 -39.34
CA ILE A 890 2.31 -11.40 -38.31
C ILE A 890 2.29 -9.97 -38.86
N ASN A 891 3.32 -9.58 -39.62
CA ASN A 891 3.40 -8.25 -40.24
C ASN A 891 2.25 -8.05 -41.25
N PHE A 892 1.94 -9.09 -42.03
CA PHE A 892 0.83 -9.05 -42.96
C PHE A 892 -0.51 -8.80 -42.25
N ILE A 893 -0.77 -9.49 -41.13
CA ILE A 893 -1.98 -9.25 -40.32
C ILE A 893 -2.00 -7.79 -39.84
N GLU A 894 -0.90 -7.32 -39.23
CA GLU A 894 -0.81 -5.96 -38.70
C GLU A 894 -1.08 -4.90 -39.77
N GLU A 895 -0.39 -4.98 -40.91
CA GLU A 895 -0.54 -4.04 -42.02
C GLU A 895 -1.94 -4.10 -42.63
N ALA A 896 -2.47 -5.30 -42.88
CA ALA A 896 -3.79 -5.48 -43.49
C ALA A 896 -4.90 -4.87 -42.61
N LEU A 897 -4.88 -5.15 -41.31
CA LEU A 897 -5.87 -4.61 -40.37
C LEU A 897 -5.71 -3.09 -40.22
N THR A 898 -4.48 -2.59 -40.04
CA THR A 898 -4.21 -1.16 -39.87
C THR A 898 -4.62 -0.36 -41.10
N ASN A 899 -4.25 -0.83 -42.30
CA ASN A 899 -4.63 -0.19 -43.56
C ASN A 899 -6.15 -0.19 -43.74
N LYS A 900 -6.83 -1.29 -43.38
CA LYS A 900 -8.28 -1.35 -43.52
C LYS A 900 -9.01 -0.41 -42.56
N LEU A 901 -8.55 -0.33 -41.31
CA LEU A 901 -9.08 0.61 -40.31
C LEU A 901 -8.86 2.06 -40.76
N ARG A 902 -7.69 2.40 -41.33
CA ARG A 902 -7.43 3.72 -41.92
C ARG A 902 -8.35 4.05 -43.07
N GLU A 903 -8.48 3.14 -44.03
CA GLU A 903 -9.36 3.28 -45.20
C GLU A 903 -10.80 3.58 -44.75
N TRP A 904 -11.25 2.92 -43.68
CA TRP A 904 -12.65 2.96 -43.24
C TRP A 904 -12.94 3.93 -42.11
N ARG A 905 -11.97 4.77 -41.69
CA ARG A 905 -12.13 5.67 -40.54
C ARG A 905 -13.38 6.56 -40.64
N ASN A 906 -13.72 7.01 -41.85
CA ASN A 906 -14.84 7.93 -42.14
C ASN A 906 -16.07 7.23 -42.75
N VAL A 907 -16.07 5.88 -42.82
CA VAL A 907 -17.21 5.13 -43.34
C VAL A 907 -18.23 4.93 -42.22
N ASP A 908 -19.44 5.44 -42.44
CA ASP A 908 -20.58 5.39 -41.51
C ASP A 908 -21.78 4.69 -42.18
N GLU A 909 -21.63 3.38 -42.43
CA GLU A 909 -22.65 2.54 -43.07
C GLU A 909 -23.17 1.45 -42.12
N SER A 910 -24.48 1.22 -42.13
CA SER A 910 -25.16 0.15 -41.38
C SER A 910 -24.80 -1.22 -41.95
N GLY A 911 -23.63 -1.75 -41.56
CA GLY A 911 -23.08 -3.02 -42.05
C GLY A 911 -21.54 -3.07 -42.02
N LYS A 912 -20.87 -1.93 -41.82
CA LYS A 912 -19.40 -1.83 -41.75
C LYS A 912 -18.76 -2.87 -40.81
N ASN A 913 -19.31 -3.05 -39.61
CA ASN A 913 -18.76 -3.99 -38.62
C ASN A 913 -18.85 -5.46 -39.10
N ASP A 914 -19.91 -5.84 -39.80
CA ASP A 914 -20.07 -7.19 -40.33
C ASP A 914 -19.11 -7.46 -41.49
N VAL A 915 -18.92 -6.48 -42.37
CA VAL A 915 -17.95 -6.60 -43.47
C VAL A 915 -16.52 -6.60 -42.92
N PHE A 916 -16.23 -5.76 -41.91
CA PHE A 916 -14.93 -5.75 -41.25
C PHE A 916 -14.64 -7.09 -40.58
N ARG A 917 -15.62 -7.69 -39.89
CA ARG A 917 -15.48 -9.03 -39.30
C ARG A 917 -15.11 -10.09 -40.34
N LYS A 918 -15.76 -10.08 -41.51
CA LYS A 918 -15.43 -11.00 -42.62
C LYS A 918 -14.03 -10.75 -43.18
N PHE A 919 -13.62 -9.48 -43.30
CA PHE A 919 -12.27 -9.12 -43.72
C PHE A 919 -11.21 -9.61 -42.74
N VAL A 920 -11.42 -9.37 -41.44
CA VAL A 920 -10.55 -9.85 -40.36
C VAL A 920 -10.42 -11.37 -40.42
N GLU A 921 -11.54 -12.09 -40.52
CA GLU A 921 -11.55 -13.55 -40.59
C GLU A 921 -10.77 -14.07 -41.81
N ALA A 922 -10.99 -13.49 -42.99
CA ALA A 922 -10.24 -13.87 -44.19
C ALA A 922 -8.74 -13.60 -44.05
N THR A 923 -8.37 -12.43 -43.50
CA THR A 923 -6.98 -12.01 -43.32
C THR A 923 -6.24 -12.94 -42.36
N VAL A 924 -6.85 -13.24 -41.21
CA VAL A 924 -6.27 -14.15 -40.21
C VAL A 924 -6.15 -15.57 -40.76
N ARG A 925 -7.20 -16.09 -41.41
CA ARG A 925 -7.15 -17.43 -42.01
C ARG A 925 -6.08 -17.54 -43.08
N ASP A 926 -5.91 -16.52 -43.93
CA ASP A 926 -4.88 -16.48 -44.96
C ASP A 926 -3.47 -16.48 -44.34
N ALA A 927 -3.25 -15.65 -43.30
CA ALA A 927 -1.99 -15.59 -42.59
C ALA A 927 -1.61 -16.93 -41.92
N PHE A 928 -2.58 -17.64 -41.33
CA PHE A 928 -2.34 -18.94 -40.69
C PHE A 928 -2.26 -20.11 -41.70
N GLY A 929 -2.88 -19.97 -42.88
CA GLY A 929 -2.93 -21.02 -43.90
C GLY A 929 -3.35 -22.38 -43.33
N ASN A 930 -2.59 -23.43 -43.65
CA ASN A 930 -2.86 -24.80 -43.20
C ASN A 930 -2.76 -25.00 -41.67
N ASN A 931 -2.18 -24.05 -40.93
CA ASN A 931 -2.12 -24.14 -39.48
C ASN A 931 -3.45 -23.74 -38.83
N TRP A 932 -4.31 -22.98 -39.52
CA TRP A 932 -5.60 -22.54 -38.98
C TRP A 932 -6.47 -23.72 -38.53
N ASP A 933 -6.66 -24.70 -39.40
CA ASP A 933 -7.52 -25.86 -39.15
C ASP A 933 -6.95 -26.84 -38.10
N LYS A 934 -5.69 -26.65 -37.68
CA LYS A 934 -5.06 -27.44 -36.61
C LYS A 934 -5.30 -26.84 -35.22
N LEU A 935 -5.72 -25.57 -35.15
CA LEU A 935 -6.02 -24.90 -33.90
C LEU A 935 -7.33 -25.42 -33.31
N ARG A 936 -7.43 -25.42 -31.97
CA ARG A 936 -8.70 -25.68 -31.29
C ARG A 936 -9.69 -24.55 -31.59
N GLU A 937 -10.99 -24.86 -31.64
CA GLU A 937 -12.05 -23.86 -31.86
C GLU A 937 -11.95 -22.68 -30.89
N GLU A 938 -11.71 -22.95 -29.59
CA GLU A 938 -11.52 -21.91 -28.58
C GLU A 938 -10.33 -20.96 -28.91
N THR A 939 -9.26 -21.50 -29.49
CA THR A 939 -8.09 -20.72 -29.91
C THR A 939 -8.39 -19.89 -31.15
N GLN A 940 -9.11 -20.45 -32.11
CA GLN A 940 -9.59 -19.72 -33.30
C GLN A 940 -10.50 -18.55 -32.89
N ASP A 941 -11.44 -18.80 -31.98
CA ASP A 941 -12.36 -17.78 -31.45
C ASP A 941 -11.61 -16.69 -30.69
N LEU A 942 -10.61 -17.03 -29.88
CA LEU A 942 -9.77 -16.06 -29.18
C LEU A 942 -9.07 -15.12 -30.18
N ILE A 943 -8.43 -15.67 -31.22
CA ILE A 943 -7.71 -14.87 -32.23
C ILE A 943 -8.68 -13.95 -32.96
N LEU A 944 -9.82 -14.46 -33.45
CA LEU A 944 -10.78 -13.68 -34.22
C LEU A 944 -11.46 -12.58 -33.38
N ASN A 945 -11.85 -12.89 -32.14
CA ASN A 945 -12.44 -11.90 -31.25
C ASN A 945 -11.43 -10.81 -30.88
N SER A 946 -10.17 -11.19 -30.64
CA SER A 946 -9.06 -10.25 -30.36
C SER A 946 -8.75 -9.37 -31.56
N ALA A 947 -8.78 -9.93 -32.78
CA ALA A 947 -8.58 -9.16 -34.00
C ALA A 947 -9.72 -8.16 -34.24
N PHE A 948 -10.96 -8.56 -33.95
CA PHE A 948 -12.14 -7.70 -34.13
C PHE A 948 -12.18 -6.52 -33.15
N ASN A 949 -11.77 -6.73 -31.90
CA ASN A 949 -11.80 -5.70 -30.85
C ASN A 949 -10.46 -4.96 -30.69
N GLY A 950 -9.54 -5.03 -31.65
CA GLY A 950 -8.25 -4.34 -31.59
C GLY A 950 -7.23 -4.92 -30.60
N PHE A 951 -7.61 -5.87 -29.74
CA PHE A 951 -6.72 -6.48 -28.75
C PHE A 951 -5.54 -7.22 -29.40
N LEU A 952 -5.75 -7.86 -30.56
CA LEU A 952 -4.68 -8.50 -31.32
C LEU A 952 -3.63 -7.48 -31.80
N LEU A 953 -4.06 -6.31 -32.27
CA LEU A 953 -3.14 -5.25 -32.68
C LEU A 953 -2.37 -4.72 -31.46
N ASP A 954 -3.05 -4.49 -30.34
CA ASP A 954 -2.40 -4.09 -29.08
C ASP A 954 -1.37 -5.15 -28.62
N THR A 955 -1.67 -6.45 -28.75
CA THR A 955 -0.71 -7.54 -28.47
C THR A 955 0.50 -7.48 -29.41
N ILE A 956 0.28 -7.34 -30.72
CA ILE A 956 1.39 -7.22 -31.67
C ILE A 956 2.25 -5.99 -31.35
N ILE A 957 1.63 -4.85 -31.01
CA ILE A 957 2.36 -3.63 -30.64
C ILE A 957 3.19 -3.83 -29.38
N LEU A 958 2.62 -4.43 -28.33
CA LEU A 958 3.35 -4.70 -27.09
C LEU A 958 4.61 -5.53 -27.36
N PHE A 959 4.46 -6.68 -28.01
CA PHE A 959 5.57 -7.62 -28.14
C PHE A 959 6.55 -7.22 -29.24
N ARG A 960 6.06 -6.84 -30.43
CA ARG A 960 6.91 -6.55 -31.59
C ARG A 960 7.51 -5.15 -31.55
N HIS A 961 6.76 -4.14 -31.11
CA HIS A 961 7.17 -2.75 -31.22
C HIS A 961 7.70 -2.20 -29.90
N THR A 962 7.05 -2.49 -28.77
CA THR A 962 7.46 -2.01 -27.45
C THR A 962 8.59 -2.87 -26.86
N ILE A 963 8.35 -4.16 -26.66
CA ILE A 963 9.34 -5.13 -26.13
C ILE A 963 10.35 -5.56 -27.19
N LYS A 964 10.01 -5.49 -28.47
CA LYS A 964 10.83 -5.97 -29.60
C LYS A 964 11.31 -7.40 -29.40
N GLU A 965 10.40 -8.26 -28.99
CA GLU A 965 10.66 -9.68 -28.87
C GLU A 965 10.82 -10.31 -30.27
N GLU A 966 11.86 -11.12 -30.44
CA GLU A 966 12.12 -11.79 -31.72
C GLU A 966 11.21 -13.02 -31.89
N VAL A 967 10.57 -13.10 -33.06
CA VAL A 967 9.87 -14.31 -33.52
C VAL A 967 10.91 -15.18 -34.22
N LYS A 968 11.22 -16.34 -33.64
CA LYS A 968 12.13 -17.31 -34.28
C LYS A 968 11.56 -17.69 -35.65
N GLU A 969 12.34 -17.51 -36.70
CA GLU A 969 11.98 -18.05 -38.01
C GLU A 969 12.06 -19.57 -37.92
N ASN A 970 10.92 -20.24 -38.01
CA ASN A 970 10.92 -21.69 -38.24
C ASN A 970 11.48 -21.91 -39.65
N GLU A 971 12.71 -22.43 -39.73
CA GLU A 971 13.31 -22.95 -40.98
C GLU A 971 12.46 -24.07 -41.59
#